data_AF-A0A0E0ML71-F1
#
_entry.id   AF-A0A0E0ML71-F1
#
_cell.length_a   1.000
_cell.length_b   1.000
_cell.length_c   1.000
_cell.angle_alpha   90.00
_cell.angle_beta   90.00
_cell.angle_gamma   90.00
#
_symmetry.space_group_name_H-M   'P 1'
#
loop_
_entity.id
_entity.type
_entity.pdbx_description
1 polymer ?
#
loop_
_entity_poly.entity_id
_entity_poly.type
_entity_poly.pdbx_seq_one_letter_code
_entity_poly.pdbx_strand_id
1 'polypeptide(L)'
;MRVAVVGAGVSGLAAAHELATSCAGGVDVTVYEKEDCIGGSLARTVAVDDGGAGGGLVHLHLGFMPFNSLTCPNMMQWFEDLGANMERSDMSFSVRTQLDVGGECEWASSNGISGLLAQRSNALSPSFWRMISEILKFKSDALRYLEDCENNPDLDQSETLGQFVQSHGYSQFFQEAYLFPICGWMWSCPSQRVLGFSASFVLSFFLVWSHQSLIVNGCSQSYFNKVRKDLESRSCRIRTNCHVKCISSFDRGYSILKVDGSEEMYDRIIIGIHAPDALKLLGAEATHEESRILGAFQYVSRTLNLPGLFSSHRIPLMFLIMCCLSGIQIFLFRLAASKASLELDQIQGKRGSGFHEDGFKIDPLTNPKQMVLSWTETGARLLVLRFLKQYISVGNLMKNTVIQTRQNVSQHYDLSNDFFSLFLDKSMTYSSAIFKDEEEGLEEAQLRKINLPIHKAKVGRDDEVLEIGSGWGSLAMEVMKQTGCKYTGVTQSVEQLKYAQRRVKEAGLEDRITFLLCDYREIPCHKYDRIICCEMIEEVGHEYMDEFFGCCESLLAEDGIFVIQHVENIGHHYYRTLIHWRDNFMANKDKILALGFDEKFIRTWEYYFIYCAADCILSSWEHQVGIWLLNSKLTSSVLVREGTYLSLSLCNNLQETLVFMYVVE
;
A
#
# COMPACT_ATOMS: atom_id res chain seq x y z
N MET A 1 -20.34 -25.65 -0.34
CA MET A 1 -21.20 -24.44 -0.20
C MET A 1 -21.49 -23.90 -1.60
N ARG A 2 -22.74 -23.53 -1.91
CA ARG A 2 -23.15 -22.94 -3.20
C ARG A 2 -23.31 -21.44 -3.05
N VAL A 3 -22.61 -20.67 -3.87
CA VAL A 3 -22.64 -19.20 -3.83
C VAL A 3 -23.07 -18.67 -5.18
N ALA A 4 -24.02 -17.73 -5.18
CA ALA A 4 -24.38 -16.99 -6.38
C ALA A 4 -23.81 -15.57 -6.35
N VAL A 5 -23.25 -15.14 -7.49
CA VAL A 5 -22.81 -13.77 -7.71
C VAL A 5 -23.72 -13.14 -8.75
N VAL A 6 -24.47 -12.11 -8.38
CA VAL A 6 -25.41 -11.42 -9.27
C VAL A 6 -24.76 -10.15 -9.82
N GLY A 7 -24.47 -10.14 -11.12
CA GLY A 7 -23.72 -9.10 -11.83
C GLY A 7 -22.30 -9.57 -12.18
N ALA A 8 -21.95 -9.57 -13.47
CA ALA A 8 -20.62 -9.91 -13.94
C ALA A 8 -19.83 -8.67 -14.38
N GLY A 9 -20.01 -7.54 -13.70
CA GLY A 9 -19.07 -6.43 -13.75
C GLY A 9 -17.72 -6.81 -13.12
N VAL A 10 -16.74 -5.90 -13.18
CA VAL A 10 -15.39 -6.15 -12.60
C VAL A 10 -15.46 -6.59 -11.13
N SER A 11 -16.31 -5.97 -10.32
CA SER A 11 -16.50 -6.32 -8.91
C SER A 11 -17.05 -7.74 -8.71
N GLY A 12 -18.07 -8.12 -9.47
CA GLY A 12 -18.66 -9.46 -9.39
C GLY A 12 -17.70 -10.55 -9.90
N LEU A 13 -16.97 -10.28 -10.98
CA LEU A 13 -15.97 -11.21 -11.50
C LEU A 13 -14.79 -11.38 -10.54
N ALA A 14 -14.33 -10.30 -9.90
CA ALA A 14 -13.28 -10.36 -8.88
C ALA A 14 -13.73 -11.18 -7.66
N ALA A 15 -14.96 -10.95 -7.17
CA ALA A 15 -15.53 -11.74 -6.08
C ALA A 15 -15.64 -13.23 -6.44
N ALA A 16 -16.05 -13.55 -7.67
CA ALA A 16 -16.10 -14.92 -8.15
C ALA A 16 -14.70 -15.55 -8.24
N HIS A 17 -13.70 -14.80 -8.68
CA HIS A 17 -12.31 -15.26 -8.78
C HIS A 17 -11.70 -15.55 -7.40
N GLU A 18 -11.95 -14.68 -6.43
CA GLU A 18 -11.50 -14.85 -5.05
C GLU A 18 -12.13 -16.09 -4.40
N LEU A 19 -13.45 -16.25 -4.53
CA LEU A 19 -14.15 -17.43 -4.03
C LEU A 19 -13.64 -18.73 -4.66
N ALA A 20 -13.31 -18.68 -5.96
CA ALA A 20 -12.80 -19.84 -6.70
C ALA A 20 -11.36 -20.20 -6.33
N THR A 21 -10.56 -19.23 -5.90
CA THR A 21 -9.12 -19.39 -5.63
C THR A 21 -8.86 -19.74 -4.18
N SER A 22 -9.53 -19.07 -3.24
CA SER A 22 -9.26 -19.17 -1.80
C SER A 22 -9.95 -20.36 -1.13
N CYS A 23 -10.94 -20.96 -1.79
CA CYS A 23 -11.64 -22.14 -1.29
C CYS A 23 -11.20 -23.38 -2.06
N ALA A 24 -10.27 -24.18 -1.52
CA ALA A 24 -9.75 -25.42 -2.12
C ALA A 24 -10.86 -26.46 -2.43
N GLY A 25 -11.57 -26.28 -3.54
CA GLY A 25 -12.62 -27.19 -4.06
C GLY A 25 -13.94 -27.22 -3.29
N GLY A 26 -14.15 -26.39 -2.27
CA GLY A 26 -15.31 -26.45 -1.37
C GLY A 26 -16.53 -25.59 -1.76
N VAL A 27 -16.39 -24.72 -2.76
CA VAL A 27 -17.41 -23.72 -3.12
C VAL A 27 -17.81 -23.83 -4.60
N ASP A 28 -19.12 -24.02 -4.85
CA ASP A 28 -19.73 -24.00 -6.19
C ASP A 28 -20.24 -22.59 -6.48
N VAL A 29 -19.53 -21.85 -7.33
CA VAL A 29 -19.83 -20.45 -7.66
C VAL A 29 -20.62 -20.37 -8.97
N THR A 30 -21.77 -19.71 -8.95
CA THR A 30 -22.53 -19.36 -10.16
C THR A 30 -22.62 -17.84 -10.31
N VAL A 31 -22.12 -17.30 -11.41
CA VAL A 31 -22.20 -15.88 -11.77
C VAL A 31 -23.36 -15.66 -12.74
N TYR A 32 -24.23 -14.69 -12.44
CA TYR A 32 -25.37 -14.30 -13.26
C TYR A 32 -25.11 -12.94 -13.91
N GLU A 33 -25.21 -12.89 -15.23
CA GLU A 33 -25.09 -11.66 -16.02
C GLU A 33 -26.32 -11.49 -16.91
N LYS A 34 -26.91 -10.30 -16.87
CA LYS A 34 -28.11 -9.99 -17.64
C LYS A 34 -27.76 -9.85 -19.13
N GLU A 35 -26.61 -9.27 -19.45
CA GLU A 35 -26.16 -9.05 -20.82
C GLU A 35 -25.54 -10.32 -21.44
N ASP A 36 -25.31 -10.30 -22.74
CA ASP A 36 -24.65 -11.37 -23.49
C ASP A 36 -23.14 -11.45 -23.24
N CYS A 37 -22.56 -10.37 -22.73
CA CYS A 37 -21.14 -10.21 -22.41
C CYS A 37 -20.92 -9.92 -20.92
N ILE A 38 -19.74 -10.29 -20.42
CA ILE A 38 -19.31 -10.00 -19.04
C ILE A 38 -18.37 -8.79 -19.02
N GLY A 39 -18.26 -8.14 -17.87
CA GLY A 39 -17.42 -6.97 -17.60
C GLY A 39 -18.18 -5.64 -17.58
N GLY A 40 -19.50 -5.67 -17.77
CA GLY A 40 -20.38 -4.51 -17.66
C GLY A 40 -20.03 -3.38 -18.63
N SER A 41 -20.17 -2.13 -18.18
CA SER A 41 -19.88 -0.95 -19.02
C SER A 41 -18.43 -0.85 -19.51
N LEU A 42 -17.50 -1.58 -18.88
CA LEU A 42 -16.08 -1.59 -19.23
C LEU A 42 -15.73 -2.55 -20.38
N ALA A 43 -16.54 -3.60 -20.58
CA ALA A 43 -16.34 -4.59 -21.64
C ALA A 43 -16.86 -4.14 -23.00
N ARG A 44 -17.55 -3.00 -23.07
CA ARG A 44 -18.32 -2.66 -24.25
C ARG A 44 -17.42 -2.12 -25.36
N THR A 45 -17.37 -2.88 -26.44
CA THR A 45 -16.64 -2.53 -27.66
C THR A 45 -17.59 -2.55 -28.84
N VAL A 46 -17.47 -1.55 -29.71
CA VAL A 46 -18.26 -1.46 -30.95
C VAL A 46 -17.31 -1.55 -32.12
N ALA A 47 -17.58 -2.45 -33.06
CA ALA A 47 -16.88 -2.50 -34.33
C ALA A 47 -17.42 -1.38 -35.23
N VAL A 48 -16.52 -0.53 -35.72
CA VAL A 48 -16.81 0.55 -36.66
C VAL A 48 -15.96 0.32 -37.90
N ASP A 49 -16.55 0.54 -39.07
CA ASP A 49 -15.83 0.49 -40.35
C ASP A 49 -14.69 1.52 -40.34
N ASP A 50 -13.48 1.08 -40.68
CA ASP A 50 -12.30 1.93 -40.74
C ASP A 50 -12.33 2.92 -41.91
N GLY A 51 -13.30 2.79 -42.81
CA GLY A 51 -13.49 3.65 -43.98
C GLY A 51 -12.39 3.49 -45.03
N GLY A 52 -11.49 2.52 -44.84
CA GLY A 52 -10.41 2.19 -45.75
C GLY A 52 -10.90 1.34 -46.91
N ALA A 53 -10.21 1.42 -48.06
CA ALA A 53 -10.55 0.66 -49.26
C ALA A 53 -10.49 -0.88 -49.08
N GLY A 54 -10.05 -1.37 -47.91
CA GLY A 54 -9.98 -2.78 -47.54
C GLY A 54 -11.12 -3.29 -46.64
N GLY A 55 -12.07 -2.44 -46.24
CA GLY A 55 -13.21 -2.83 -45.39
C GLY A 55 -12.80 -3.36 -44.01
N GLY A 56 -11.78 -2.74 -43.40
CA GLY A 56 -11.32 -3.15 -42.07
C GLY A 56 -12.29 -2.69 -40.99
N LEU A 57 -12.39 -3.46 -39.90
CA LEU A 57 -13.17 -3.06 -38.72
C LEU A 57 -12.22 -2.58 -37.62
N VAL A 58 -12.45 -1.37 -37.12
CA VAL A 58 -11.84 -0.86 -35.89
C VAL A 58 -12.76 -1.14 -34.71
N HIS A 59 -12.22 -1.76 -33.67
CA HIS A 59 -12.95 -2.02 -32.43
C HIS A 59 -12.77 -0.84 -31.46
N LEU A 60 -13.81 -0.03 -31.27
CA LEU A 60 -13.81 1.13 -30.39
C LEU A 60 -14.26 0.76 -28.96
N HIS A 61 -13.44 1.12 -27.97
CA HIS A 61 -13.78 0.99 -26.56
C HIS A 61 -14.74 2.09 -26.11
N LEU A 62 -15.91 1.69 -25.59
CA LEU A 62 -16.87 2.61 -25.00
C LEU A 62 -16.74 2.70 -23.47
N GLY A 63 -16.11 1.69 -22.88
CA GLY A 63 -15.65 1.70 -21.50
C GLY A 63 -14.22 2.23 -21.42
N PHE A 64 -14.02 3.34 -20.73
CA PHE A 64 -12.71 3.94 -20.51
C PHE A 64 -12.28 3.67 -19.06
N MET A 65 -11.17 2.95 -18.87
CA MET A 65 -10.57 2.78 -17.54
C MET A 65 -9.05 2.85 -17.66
N PRO A 66 -8.46 4.04 -17.59
CA PRO A 66 -7.06 4.18 -17.26
C PRO A 66 -6.87 3.65 -15.84
N PHE A 67 -5.86 2.83 -15.64
CA PHE A 67 -5.44 2.36 -14.33
C PHE A 67 -3.94 2.51 -14.21
N ASN A 68 -3.44 2.61 -12.98
CA ASN A 68 -2.00 2.60 -12.73
C ASN A 68 -1.72 1.80 -11.45
N SER A 69 -0.46 1.55 -11.16
CA SER A 69 -0.04 0.72 -10.03
C SER A 69 -0.35 1.35 -8.67
N LEU A 70 -0.54 2.67 -8.61
CA LEU A 70 -0.89 3.37 -7.38
C LEU A 70 -2.40 3.35 -7.13
N THR A 71 -3.20 3.48 -8.18
CA THR A 71 -4.65 3.42 -8.08
C THR A 71 -5.10 1.98 -8.02
N CYS A 72 -4.80 1.13 -9.00
CA CYS A 72 -5.42 -0.20 -9.12
C CYS A 72 -4.39 -1.36 -9.11
N PRO A 73 -3.59 -1.54 -8.04
CA PRO A 73 -2.56 -2.58 -7.99
C PRO A 73 -3.13 -3.99 -8.13
N ASN A 74 -4.23 -4.30 -7.43
CA ASN A 74 -4.87 -5.62 -7.50
C ASN A 74 -5.39 -5.95 -8.90
N MET A 75 -5.90 -4.94 -9.61
CA MET A 75 -6.39 -5.11 -10.97
C MET A 75 -5.23 -5.34 -11.94
N MET A 76 -4.12 -4.61 -11.78
CA MET A 76 -2.93 -4.82 -12.58
C MET A 76 -2.37 -6.22 -12.38
N GLN A 77 -2.22 -6.66 -11.13
CA GLN A 77 -1.76 -8.02 -10.83
C GLN A 77 -2.68 -9.07 -11.48
N TRP A 78 -4.00 -8.92 -11.30
CA TRP A 78 -4.96 -9.84 -11.91
C TRP A 78 -4.86 -9.86 -13.44
N PHE A 79 -4.59 -8.71 -14.07
CA PHE A 79 -4.43 -8.60 -15.51
C PHE A 79 -3.11 -9.25 -15.98
N GLU A 80 -2.03 -9.08 -15.22
CA GLU A 80 -0.73 -9.71 -15.49
C GLU A 80 -0.81 -11.24 -15.38
N ASP A 81 -1.47 -11.76 -14.34
CA ASP A 81 -1.66 -13.20 -14.12
C ASP A 81 -2.47 -13.84 -15.25
N LEU A 82 -3.43 -13.11 -15.82
CA LEU A 82 -4.21 -13.53 -16.99
C LEU A 82 -3.45 -13.34 -18.31
N GLY A 83 -2.23 -12.79 -18.27
CA GLY A 83 -1.42 -12.46 -19.44
C GLY A 83 -2.09 -11.40 -20.33
N ALA A 84 -2.85 -10.48 -19.76
CA ALA A 84 -3.44 -9.36 -20.49
C ALA A 84 -2.33 -8.41 -20.96
N ASN A 85 -2.37 -8.01 -22.24
CA ASN A 85 -1.40 -7.03 -22.73
C ASN A 85 -1.84 -5.64 -22.25
N MET A 86 -0.94 -4.89 -21.62
CA MET A 86 -1.21 -3.55 -21.12
C MET A 86 -0.26 -2.57 -21.78
N GLU A 87 -0.77 -1.44 -22.24
CA GLU A 87 0.01 -0.40 -22.90
C GLU A 87 -0.12 0.94 -22.19
N ARG A 88 0.89 1.78 -22.37
CA ARG A 88 0.88 3.14 -21.83
C ARG A 88 -0.07 3.99 -22.65
N SER A 89 -0.96 4.68 -21.95
CA SER A 89 -1.77 5.74 -22.53
C SER A 89 -1.06 7.07 -22.37
N ASP A 90 -1.01 7.87 -23.44
CA ASP A 90 -0.47 9.24 -23.42
C ASP A 90 -1.31 10.17 -22.55
N MET A 91 -2.59 9.82 -22.32
CA MET A 91 -3.54 10.59 -21.51
C MET A 91 -3.57 12.09 -21.88
N SER A 92 -3.25 12.42 -23.14
CA SER A 92 -3.20 13.78 -23.65
C SER A 92 -4.56 14.44 -23.46
N PHE A 93 -4.57 15.65 -22.92
CA PHE A 93 -5.77 16.39 -22.61
C PHE A 93 -5.75 17.73 -23.33
N SER A 94 -6.83 18.03 -24.07
CA SER A 94 -6.97 19.26 -24.83
C SER A 94 -8.31 19.89 -24.50
N VAL A 95 -8.29 21.17 -24.20
CA VAL A 95 -9.46 21.97 -23.86
C VAL A 95 -9.69 22.98 -24.97
N ARG A 96 -10.94 23.07 -25.40
CA ARG A 96 -11.51 24.20 -26.12
C ARG A 96 -12.82 24.52 -25.43
N THR A 97 -12.89 25.67 -24.76
CA THR A 97 -14.10 26.05 -24.02
C THR A 97 -14.45 27.50 -24.24
N GLN A 98 -15.74 27.77 -24.31
CA GLN A 98 -16.28 29.11 -24.25
C GLN A 98 -16.38 29.53 -22.79
N LEU A 99 -15.86 30.72 -22.46
CA LEU A 99 -15.88 31.24 -21.09
C LEU A 99 -17.09 32.13 -20.85
N ASP A 100 -17.64 32.09 -19.65
CA ASP A 100 -18.81 32.91 -19.27
C ASP A 100 -18.43 34.40 -19.19
N VAL A 101 -17.18 34.69 -18.85
CA VAL A 101 -16.63 36.06 -18.75
C VAL A 101 -16.16 36.60 -20.12
N GLY A 102 -16.49 35.92 -21.22
CA GLY A 102 -16.26 36.34 -22.59
C GLY A 102 -14.93 35.84 -23.17
N GLY A 103 -15.01 35.26 -24.37
CA GLY A 103 -13.87 34.71 -25.11
C GLY A 103 -13.81 33.19 -25.11
N GLU A 104 -13.02 32.66 -26.03
CA GLU A 104 -12.70 31.24 -26.14
C GLU A 104 -11.30 31.01 -25.58
N CYS A 105 -11.12 29.87 -24.91
CA CYS A 105 -9.82 29.42 -24.41
C CYS A 105 -9.50 28.04 -24.96
N GLU A 106 -8.36 27.95 -25.65
CA GLU A 106 -7.80 26.70 -26.15
C GLU A 106 -6.38 26.46 -25.60
N TRP A 107 -6.17 25.27 -25.04
CA TRP A 107 -4.85 24.80 -24.62
C TRP A 107 -4.82 23.26 -24.58
N ALA A 108 -3.62 22.69 -24.65
CA ALA A 108 -3.41 21.25 -24.55
C ALA A 108 -2.22 20.93 -23.63
N SER A 109 -2.30 19.79 -22.94
CA SER A 109 -1.21 19.28 -22.10
C SER A 109 -0.08 18.65 -22.91
N SER A 110 -0.38 18.13 -24.11
CA SER A 110 0.58 17.54 -25.04
C SER A 110 1.32 18.60 -25.88
N ASN A 111 2.45 18.23 -26.49
CA ASN A 111 3.25 19.09 -27.38
C ASN A 111 3.95 20.29 -26.71
N GLY A 112 4.01 20.32 -25.38
CA GLY A 112 4.74 21.35 -24.63
C GLY A 112 4.17 22.75 -24.86
N ILE A 113 5.04 23.73 -25.15
CA ILE A 113 4.64 25.14 -25.31
C ILE A 113 3.66 25.33 -26.48
N SER A 114 3.77 24.54 -27.55
CA SER A 114 2.86 24.68 -28.70
C SER A 114 1.45 24.19 -28.38
N GLY A 115 1.30 23.22 -27.48
CA GLY A 115 0.00 22.82 -26.94
C GLY A 115 -0.53 23.80 -25.90
N LEU A 116 0.32 24.25 -24.97
CA LEU A 116 -0.06 25.23 -23.96
C LEU A 116 -0.55 26.54 -24.59
N LEU A 117 0.10 26.98 -25.67
CA LEU A 117 -0.24 28.15 -26.46
C LEU A 117 -0.89 27.79 -27.80
N ALA A 118 -1.70 26.73 -27.82
CA ALA A 118 -2.48 26.32 -29.01
C ALA A 118 -3.23 27.54 -29.59
N GLN A 119 -3.83 28.34 -28.71
CA GLN A 119 -4.29 29.68 -29.02
C GLN A 119 -3.18 30.70 -28.70
N ARG A 120 -2.53 31.23 -29.74
CA ARG A 120 -1.38 32.16 -29.61
C ARG A 120 -1.69 33.43 -28.83
N SER A 121 -2.93 33.91 -28.84
CA SER A 121 -3.34 35.09 -28.06
C SER A 121 -3.21 34.88 -26.55
N ASN A 122 -3.19 33.63 -26.07
CA ASN A 122 -3.02 33.31 -24.65
C ASN A 122 -1.66 33.76 -24.10
N ALA A 123 -0.64 33.85 -24.96
CA ALA A 123 0.70 34.32 -24.58
C ALA A 123 0.68 35.77 -24.06
N LEU A 124 -0.29 36.58 -24.48
CA LEU A 124 -0.46 37.97 -24.07
C LEU A 124 -1.60 38.16 -23.07
N SER A 125 -2.24 37.08 -22.61
CA SER A 125 -3.40 37.13 -21.72
C SER A 125 -2.98 37.05 -20.25
N PRO A 126 -3.20 38.10 -19.44
CA PRO A 126 -2.87 38.05 -18.01
C PRO A 126 -3.69 37.01 -17.25
N SER A 127 -4.96 36.80 -17.63
CA SER A 127 -5.82 35.78 -17.00
C SER A 127 -5.35 34.37 -17.31
N PHE A 128 -4.79 34.12 -18.50
CA PHE A 128 -4.20 32.84 -18.86
C PHE A 128 -2.95 32.55 -18.03
N TRP A 129 -2.01 33.49 -17.93
CA TRP A 129 -0.82 33.32 -17.09
C TRP A 129 -1.16 33.21 -15.60
N ARG A 130 -2.20 33.92 -15.14
CA ARG A 130 -2.74 33.73 -13.79
C ARG A 130 -3.26 32.31 -13.60
N MET A 131 -4.01 31.75 -14.55
CA MET A 131 -4.45 30.35 -14.50
C MET A 131 -3.26 29.39 -14.39
N ILE A 132 -2.18 29.59 -15.17
CA ILE A 132 -0.98 28.75 -15.05
C ILE A 132 -0.37 28.83 -13.64
N SER A 133 -0.28 30.03 -13.07
CA SER A 133 0.15 30.19 -11.67
C SER A 133 -0.81 29.53 -10.68
N GLU A 134 -2.11 29.60 -10.93
CA GLU A 134 -3.15 28.97 -10.10
C GLU A 134 -3.11 27.44 -10.21
N ILE A 135 -2.77 26.84 -11.36
CA ILE A 135 -2.54 25.40 -11.50
C ILE A 135 -1.38 24.93 -10.61
N LEU A 136 -0.26 25.68 -10.61
CA LEU A 136 0.90 25.36 -9.75
C LEU A 136 0.55 25.52 -8.27
N LYS A 137 -0.18 26.59 -7.92
CA LYS A 137 -0.68 26.83 -6.57
C LYS A 137 -1.63 25.71 -6.13
N PHE A 138 -2.55 25.28 -6.99
CA PHE A 138 -3.53 24.23 -6.72
C PHE A 138 -2.88 22.92 -6.33
N LYS A 139 -1.77 22.54 -6.98
CA LYS A 139 -1.01 21.36 -6.58
C LYS A 139 -0.44 21.49 -5.16
N SER A 140 0.13 22.65 -4.81
CA SER A 140 0.69 22.88 -3.47
C SER A 140 -0.38 22.93 -2.40
N ASP A 141 -1.52 23.57 -2.68
CA ASP A 141 -2.63 23.66 -1.73
C ASP A 141 -3.29 22.29 -1.54
N ALA A 142 -3.41 21.48 -2.60
CA ALA A 142 -3.90 20.11 -2.52
C ALA A 142 -3.04 19.23 -1.59
N LEU A 143 -1.71 19.31 -1.71
CA LEU A 143 -0.80 18.56 -0.84
C LEU A 143 -0.94 18.97 0.62
N ARG A 144 -0.92 20.28 0.89
CA ARG A 144 -1.06 20.79 2.26
C ARG A 144 -2.40 20.41 2.87
N TYR A 145 -3.48 20.52 2.09
CA TYR A 145 -4.81 20.14 2.54
C TYR A 145 -4.89 18.67 2.97
N LEU A 146 -4.29 17.77 2.19
CA LEU A 146 -4.29 16.35 2.50
C LEU A 146 -3.40 16.01 3.69
N GLU A 147 -2.24 16.65 3.81
CA GLU A 147 -1.36 16.54 4.98
C GLU A 147 -2.08 17.03 6.25
N ASP A 148 -2.80 18.15 6.18
CA ASP A 148 -3.59 18.67 7.30
C ASP A 148 -4.74 17.70 7.68
N CYS A 149 -5.38 17.07 6.69
CA CYS A 149 -6.41 16.04 6.93
C CYS A 149 -5.85 14.77 7.58
N GLU A 150 -4.62 14.38 7.23
CA GLU A 150 -3.94 13.23 7.82
C GLU A 150 -3.49 13.51 9.26
N ASN A 151 -2.99 14.72 9.51
CA ASN A 151 -2.48 15.13 10.82
C ASN A 151 -3.59 15.50 11.81
N ASN A 152 -4.81 15.82 11.34
CA ASN A 152 -5.94 16.19 12.18
C ASN A 152 -7.15 15.30 11.90
N PRO A 153 -7.28 14.13 12.56
CA PRO A 153 -8.39 13.20 12.33
C PRO A 153 -9.76 13.74 12.78
N ASP A 154 -9.80 14.81 13.58
CA ASP A 154 -11.03 15.49 14.02
C ASP A 154 -11.50 16.59 13.05
N LEU A 155 -10.74 16.85 11.97
CA LEU A 155 -11.09 17.85 10.96
C LEU A 155 -12.29 17.33 10.15
N ASP A 156 -13.34 18.14 10.09
CA ASP A 156 -14.56 17.78 9.35
C ASP A 156 -14.27 17.70 7.85
N GLN A 157 -14.18 16.47 7.32
CA GLN A 157 -13.94 16.20 5.90
C GLN A 157 -15.18 16.44 5.01
N SER A 158 -16.21 17.13 5.54
CA SER A 158 -17.40 17.52 4.80
C SER A 158 -17.15 18.67 3.81
N GLU A 159 -15.98 19.31 3.84
CA GLU A 159 -15.66 20.40 2.91
C GLU A 159 -15.77 19.91 1.46
N THR A 160 -16.53 20.67 0.68
CA THR A 160 -16.72 20.44 -0.75
C THR A 160 -15.62 21.12 -1.56
N LEU A 161 -15.36 20.62 -2.76
CA LEU A 161 -14.42 21.24 -3.69
C LEU A 161 -14.76 22.72 -3.96
N GLY A 162 -16.05 23.06 -4.02
CA GLY A 162 -16.50 24.44 -4.18
C GLY A 162 -16.09 25.34 -3.01
N GLN A 163 -16.22 24.86 -1.77
CA GLN A 163 -15.76 25.58 -0.58
C GLN A 163 -14.24 25.75 -0.59
N PHE A 164 -13.50 24.68 -0.93
CA PHE A 164 -12.04 24.73 -1.05
C PHE A 164 -11.57 25.75 -2.10
N VAL A 165 -12.18 25.72 -3.29
CA VAL A 165 -11.87 26.64 -4.38
C VAL A 165 -12.15 28.10 -3.98
N GLN A 166 -13.25 28.33 -3.27
CA GLN A 166 -13.64 29.65 -2.78
C GLN A 166 -12.70 30.16 -1.67
N SER A 167 -12.39 29.32 -0.68
CA SER A 167 -11.56 29.69 0.48
C SER A 167 -10.12 30.04 0.08
N HIS A 168 -9.60 29.41 -0.97
CA HIS A 168 -8.24 29.64 -1.49
C HIS A 168 -8.18 30.71 -2.59
N GLY A 169 -9.32 31.31 -2.96
CA GLY A 169 -9.39 32.47 -3.86
C GLY A 169 -9.06 32.19 -5.32
N TYR A 170 -9.38 30.99 -5.82
CA TYR A 170 -9.13 30.61 -7.21
C TYR A 170 -10.04 31.38 -8.19
N SER A 171 -9.46 31.88 -9.29
CA SER A 171 -10.20 32.67 -10.27
C SER A 171 -11.27 31.86 -11.01
N GLN A 172 -12.32 32.55 -11.46
CA GLN A 172 -13.36 31.95 -12.33
C GLN A 172 -12.75 31.43 -13.65
N PHE A 173 -11.73 32.11 -14.18
CA PHE A 173 -11.02 31.68 -15.38
C PHE A 173 -10.33 30.32 -15.16
N PHE A 174 -9.65 30.12 -14.04
CA PHE A 174 -9.06 28.81 -13.69
C PHE A 174 -10.12 27.71 -13.55
N GLN A 175 -11.25 28.04 -12.92
CA GLN A 175 -12.34 27.09 -12.78
C GLN A 175 -12.87 26.64 -14.14
N GLU A 176 -13.22 27.58 -15.02
CA GLU A 176 -13.83 27.29 -16.33
C GLU A 176 -12.85 26.73 -17.37
N ALA A 177 -11.61 27.23 -17.41
CA ALA A 177 -10.64 26.85 -18.44
C ALA A 177 -9.81 25.62 -18.07
N TYR A 178 -9.72 25.25 -16.78
CA TYR A 178 -8.91 24.13 -16.32
C TYR A 178 -9.69 23.13 -15.46
N LEU A 179 -10.18 23.56 -14.29
CA LEU A 179 -10.74 22.64 -13.28
C LEU A 179 -11.99 21.92 -13.77
N PHE A 180 -12.93 22.65 -14.36
CA PHE A 180 -14.18 22.12 -14.87
C PHE A 180 -14.00 21.14 -16.04
N PRO A 181 -13.22 21.48 -17.09
CA PRO A 181 -12.92 20.55 -18.17
C PRO A 181 -12.25 19.26 -17.69
N ILE A 182 -11.22 19.35 -16.84
CA ILE A 182 -10.48 18.16 -16.42
C ILE A 182 -11.35 17.26 -15.52
N CYS A 183 -12.11 17.86 -14.59
CA CYS A 183 -13.09 17.14 -13.77
C CYS A 183 -14.20 16.49 -14.62
N GLY A 184 -14.73 17.23 -15.60
CA GLY A 184 -15.76 16.74 -16.50
C GLY A 184 -15.28 15.54 -17.33
N TRP A 185 -14.02 15.56 -17.75
CA TRP A 185 -13.38 14.43 -18.43
C TRP A 185 -13.17 13.24 -17.49
N MET A 186 -12.64 13.45 -16.28
CA MET A 186 -12.35 12.37 -15.31
C MET A 186 -13.60 11.66 -14.82
N TRP A 187 -14.61 12.42 -14.38
CA TRP A 187 -15.80 11.85 -13.75
C TRP A 187 -17.01 11.77 -14.67
N SER A 188 -16.89 12.18 -15.94
CA SER A 188 -18.00 12.18 -16.91
C SER A 188 -19.26 12.88 -16.38
N CYS A 189 -19.08 13.91 -15.53
CA CYS A 189 -20.17 14.68 -14.94
C CYS A 189 -20.23 16.10 -15.51
N PRO A 190 -21.42 16.75 -15.50
CA PRO A 190 -21.49 18.18 -15.77
C PRO A 190 -20.53 18.93 -14.84
N SER A 191 -19.73 19.82 -15.42
CA SER A 191 -18.58 20.46 -14.77
C SER A 191 -18.91 21.12 -13.42
N GLN A 192 -20.07 21.76 -13.29
CA GLN A 192 -20.45 22.43 -12.04
C GLN A 192 -20.81 21.47 -10.89
N ARG A 193 -21.24 20.23 -11.20
CA ARG A 193 -21.58 19.26 -10.13
C ARG A 193 -20.36 18.76 -9.36
N VAL A 194 -19.16 18.83 -9.95
CA VAL A 194 -17.93 18.42 -9.26
C VAL A 194 -17.63 19.32 -8.05
N LEU A 195 -18.12 20.56 -8.05
CA LEU A 195 -17.95 21.46 -6.91
C LEU A 195 -18.65 20.96 -5.64
N GLY A 196 -19.67 20.11 -5.78
CA GLY A 196 -20.36 19.48 -4.65
C GLY A 196 -19.67 18.21 -4.15
N PHE A 197 -18.60 17.74 -4.81
CA PHE A 197 -17.86 16.56 -4.34
C PHE A 197 -16.98 16.95 -3.15
N SER A 198 -16.65 15.98 -2.30
CA SER A 198 -15.70 16.18 -1.21
C SER A 198 -14.35 16.66 -1.76
N ALA A 199 -13.79 17.70 -1.14
CA ALA A 199 -12.49 18.25 -1.50
C ALA A 199 -11.39 17.21 -1.33
N SER A 200 -11.36 16.46 -0.22
CA SER A 200 -10.37 15.41 0.02
C SER A 200 -10.37 14.35 -1.08
N PHE A 201 -11.55 13.91 -1.53
CA PHE A 201 -11.69 12.96 -2.64
C PHE A 201 -11.11 13.50 -3.95
N VAL A 202 -11.52 14.71 -4.35
CA VAL A 202 -11.09 15.31 -5.61
C VAL A 202 -9.58 15.57 -5.59
N LEU A 203 -9.07 16.22 -4.55
CA LEU A 203 -7.66 16.60 -4.42
C LEU A 203 -6.73 15.39 -4.39
N SER A 204 -7.11 14.33 -3.67
CA SER A 204 -6.35 13.06 -3.67
C SER A 204 -6.22 12.49 -5.08
N PHE A 205 -7.31 12.52 -5.85
CA PHE A 205 -7.30 12.00 -7.21
C PHE A 205 -6.35 12.81 -8.11
N PHE A 206 -6.33 14.14 -8.02
CA PHE A 206 -5.43 14.98 -8.82
C PHE A 206 -3.95 14.67 -8.58
N LEU A 207 -3.56 14.31 -7.36
CA LEU A 207 -2.19 13.93 -7.05
C LEU A 207 -1.82 12.58 -7.64
N VAL A 208 -2.70 11.59 -7.50
CA VAL A 208 -2.44 10.23 -8.00
C VAL A 208 -2.49 10.16 -9.53
N TRP A 209 -3.34 10.97 -10.17
CA TRP A 209 -3.49 11.03 -11.63
C TRP A 209 -2.23 11.50 -12.37
N SER A 210 -1.30 12.18 -11.69
CA SER A 210 -0.04 12.64 -12.31
C SER A 210 0.93 11.50 -12.72
N HIS A 211 0.56 10.24 -12.48
CA HIS A 211 1.36 9.05 -12.78
C HIS A 211 0.94 8.37 -14.09
N GLN A 212 1.90 7.66 -14.71
CA GLN A 212 1.68 6.95 -15.98
C GLN A 212 0.47 6.02 -15.91
N SER A 213 -0.54 6.30 -16.74
CA SER A 213 -1.73 5.46 -16.85
C SER A 213 -1.54 4.39 -17.91
N LEU A 214 -2.02 3.19 -17.61
CA LEU A 214 -2.09 2.04 -18.49
C LEU A 214 -3.53 1.84 -18.97
N ILE A 215 -3.65 1.26 -20.15
CA ILE A 215 -4.88 0.72 -20.70
C ILE A 215 -4.62 -0.72 -21.12
N VAL A 216 -5.64 -1.58 -21.10
CA VAL A 216 -5.51 -2.93 -21.67
C VAL A 216 -5.47 -2.80 -23.20
N ASN A 217 -4.40 -3.32 -23.81
CA ASN A 217 -4.22 -3.34 -25.25
C ASN A 217 -5.11 -4.43 -25.87
N GLY A 218 -5.80 -4.07 -26.95
CA GLY A 218 -6.76 -4.91 -27.64
C GLY A 218 -8.18 -4.75 -27.12
N CYS A 219 -9.12 -5.46 -27.74
CA CYS A 219 -10.52 -5.34 -27.38
C CYS A 219 -10.74 -5.72 -25.89
N SER A 220 -11.38 -4.90 -25.02
CA SER A 220 -11.67 -5.24 -23.61
C SER A 220 -12.43 -6.56 -23.48
N GLN A 221 -13.22 -6.94 -24.50
CA GLN A 221 -13.82 -8.27 -24.60
C GLN A 221 -12.77 -9.40 -24.61
N SER A 222 -11.60 -9.19 -25.20
CA SER A 222 -10.50 -10.17 -25.24
C SER A 222 -10.00 -10.51 -23.83
N TYR A 223 -9.91 -9.52 -22.95
CA TYR A 223 -9.53 -9.71 -21.55
C TYR A 223 -10.66 -10.38 -20.75
N PHE A 224 -11.91 -9.89 -20.89
CA PHE A 224 -13.03 -10.52 -20.21
C PHE A 224 -13.25 -11.98 -20.66
N ASN A 225 -12.89 -12.32 -21.89
CA ASN A 225 -12.87 -13.72 -22.34
C ASN A 225 -11.78 -14.54 -21.63
N LYS A 226 -10.63 -13.95 -21.28
CA LYS A 226 -9.60 -14.62 -20.47
C LYS A 226 -10.09 -14.83 -19.04
N VAL A 227 -10.71 -13.81 -18.43
CA VAL A 227 -11.34 -13.93 -17.10
C VAL A 227 -12.38 -15.04 -17.09
N ARG A 228 -13.25 -15.10 -18.10
CA ARG A 228 -14.23 -16.17 -18.25
C ARG A 228 -13.56 -17.54 -18.25
N LYS A 229 -12.53 -17.74 -19.08
CA LYS A 229 -11.82 -19.01 -19.20
C LYS A 229 -11.14 -19.43 -17.89
N ASP A 230 -10.49 -18.49 -17.19
CA ASP A 230 -9.88 -18.76 -15.89
C ASP A 230 -10.93 -19.21 -14.86
N LEU A 231 -12.04 -18.46 -14.73
CA LEU A 231 -13.12 -18.82 -13.81
C LEU A 231 -13.76 -20.17 -14.16
N GLU A 232 -14.05 -20.43 -15.43
CA GLU A 232 -14.61 -21.71 -15.88
C GLU A 232 -13.63 -22.88 -15.62
N SER A 233 -12.32 -22.66 -15.77
CA SER A 233 -11.29 -23.67 -15.44
C SER A 233 -11.25 -24.02 -13.95
N ARG A 234 -11.71 -23.09 -13.09
CA ARG A 234 -11.85 -23.26 -11.64
C ARG A 234 -13.24 -23.75 -11.23
N SER A 235 -14.00 -24.31 -12.17
CA SER A 235 -15.36 -24.82 -11.96
C SER A 235 -16.43 -23.76 -11.65
N CYS A 236 -16.17 -22.48 -11.89
CA CYS A 236 -17.21 -21.44 -11.80
C CYS A 236 -18.15 -21.52 -13.01
N ARG A 237 -19.45 -21.35 -12.77
CA ARG A 237 -20.47 -21.32 -13.82
C ARG A 237 -20.86 -19.89 -14.13
N ILE A 238 -20.58 -19.41 -15.34
CA ILE A 238 -20.97 -18.06 -15.78
C ILE A 238 -22.18 -18.15 -16.70
N ARG A 239 -23.28 -17.48 -16.33
CA ARG A 239 -24.54 -17.47 -17.07
C ARG A 239 -24.84 -16.07 -17.60
N THR A 240 -24.57 -15.86 -18.87
CA THR A 240 -24.95 -14.65 -19.63
C THR A 240 -26.38 -14.74 -20.16
N ASN A 241 -26.96 -13.62 -20.57
CA ASN A 241 -28.38 -13.48 -20.94
C ASN A 241 -29.35 -13.96 -19.85
N CYS A 242 -28.89 -14.01 -18.59
CA CYS A 242 -29.61 -14.57 -17.48
C CYS A 242 -30.05 -13.46 -16.52
N HIS A 243 -31.26 -12.97 -16.73
CA HIS A 243 -31.82 -11.89 -15.95
C HIS A 243 -32.37 -12.41 -14.62
N VAL A 244 -31.76 -12.01 -13.51
CA VAL A 244 -32.31 -12.20 -12.17
C VAL A 244 -33.46 -11.22 -11.98
N LYS A 245 -34.62 -11.74 -11.55
CA LYS A 245 -35.84 -10.97 -11.32
C LYS A 245 -35.97 -10.54 -9.86
N CYS A 246 -35.77 -11.47 -8.92
CA CYS A 246 -35.76 -11.16 -7.50
C CYS A 246 -34.88 -12.14 -6.74
N ILE A 247 -34.46 -11.71 -5.54
CA ILE A 247 -33.69 -12.49 -4.58
C ILE A 247 -34.52 -12.56 -3.30
N SER A 248 -34.77 -13.78 -2.83
CA SER A 248 -35.54 -14.03 -1.62
C SER A 248 -34.71 -14.78 -0.59
N SER A 249 -34.90 -14.47 0.68
CA SER A 249 -34.22 -15.15 1.80
C SER A 249 -35.12 -16.20 2.46
N PHE A 250 -34.52 -17.28 2.95
CA PHE A 250 -35.21 -18.30 3.76
C PHE A 250 -34.27 -18.82 4.85
N ASP A 251 -34.79 -19.61 5.80
CA ASP A 251 -34.09 -20.03 7.04
C ASP A 251 -32.69 -20.64 6.86
N ARG A 252 -32.33 -21.12 5.66
CA ARG A 252 -31.04 -21.78 5.38
C ARG A 252 -30.32 -21.26 4.12
N GLY A 253 -30.72 -20.14 3.54
CA GLY A 253 -30.07 -19.61 2.34
C GLY A 253 -30.90 -18.59 1.58
N TYR A 254 -30.66 -18.53 0.27
CA TYR A 254 -31.29 -17.58 -0.64
C TYR A 254 -31.81 -18.28 -1.89
N SER A 255 -32.94 -17.80 -2.41
CA SER A 255 -33.47 -18.20 -3.71
C SER A 255 -33.28 -17.08 -4.73
N ILE A 256 -32.90 -17.47 -5.95
CA ILE A 256 -32.80 -16.58 -7.10
C ILE A 256 -33.87 -16.98 -8.08
N LEU A 257 -34.84 -16.08 -8.29
CA LEU A 257 -35.85 -16.21 -9.33
C LEU A 257 -35.37 -15.48 -10.59
N LYS A 258 -35.32 -16.20 -11.71
CA LYS A 258 -34.99 -15.65 -13.02
C LYS A 258 -36.23 -15.12 -13.74
N VAL A 259 -36.04 -14.26 -14.73
CA VAL A 259 -37.14 -13.70 -15.55
C VAL A 259 -37.86 -14.79 -16.35
N ASP A 260 -37.18 -15.87 -16.73
CA ASP A 260 -37.77 -17.04 -17.40
C ASP A 260 -38.67 -17.90 -16.48
N GLY A 261 -38.77 -17.55 -15.20
CA GLY A 261 -39.58 -18.24 -14.19
C GLY A 261 -38.86 -19.38 -13.49
N SER A 262 -37.62 -19.69 -13.84
CA SER A 262 -36.84 -20.72 -13.16
C SER A 262 -36.21 -20.18 -11.86
N GLU A 263 -36.14 -21.03 -10.84
CA GLU A 263 -35.66 -20.68 -9.50
C GLU A 263 -34.52 -21.61 -9.07
N GLU A 264 -33.49 -21.04 -8.46
CA GLU A 264 -32.34 -21.81 -7.93
C GLU A 264 -31.95 -21.34 -6.53
N MET A 265 -31.61 -22.32 -5.68
CA MET A 265 -31.26 -22.10 -4.28
C MET A 265 -29.75 -22.05 -4.08
N TYR A 266 -29.30 -21.16 -3.19
CA TYR A 266 -27.90 -20.94 -2.84
C TYR A 266 -27.73 -20.77 -1.32
N ASP A 267 -26.57 -21.14 -0.80
CA ASP A 267 -26.24 -20.95 0.62
C ASP A 267 -25.93 -19.47 0.92
N ARG A 268 -25.30 -18.77 -0.04
CA ARG A 268 -24.92 -17.36 0.05
C ARG A 268 -25.09 -16.64 -1.29
N ILE A 269 -25.27 -15.34 -1.24
CA ILE A 269 -25.36 -14.44 -2.39
C ILE A 269 -24.37 -13.30 -2.24
N ILE A 270 -23.75 -12.92 -3.36
CA ILE A 270 -23.00 -11.68 -3.53
C ILE A 270 -23.72 -10.84 -4.59
N ILE A 271 -24.00 -9.59 -4.28
CA ILE A 271 -24.64 -8.64 -5.20
C ILE A 271 -23.57 -7.72 -5.78
N GLY A 272 -23.16 -7.98 -7.02
CA GLY A 272 -22.17 -7.22 -7.80
C GLY A 272 -22.77 -6.22 -8.78
N ILE A 273 -23.97 -5.71 -8.50
CA ILE A 273 -24.69 -4.71 -9.33
C ILE A 273 -24.87 -3.37 -8.59
N HIS A 274 -25.35 -2.36 -9.31
CA HIS A 274 -25.61 -1.03 -8.74
C HIS A 274 -26.71 -1.04 -7.68
N ALA A 275 -26.58 -0.17 -6.67
CA ALA A 275 -27.46 -0.14 -5.50
C ALA A 275 -28.97 -0.01 -5.83
N PRO A 276 -29.43 0.81 -6.79
CA PRO A 276 -30.83 0.87 -7.18
C PRO A 276 -31.32 -0.42 -7.82
N ASP A 277 -30.46 -1.15 -8.52
CA ASP A 277 -30.82 -2.42 -9.15
C ASP A 277 -30.81 -3.54 -8.11
N ALA A 278 -29.86 -3.53 -7.17
CA ALA A 278 -29.88 -4.39 -5.98
C ALA A 278 -31.17 -4.23 -5.17
N LEU A 279 -31.57 -2.97 -4.90
CA LEU A 279 -32.79 -2.67 -4.16
C LEU A 279 -34.05 -3.15 -4.90
N LYS A 280 -34.08 -3.07 -6.24
CA LYS A 280 -35.16 -3.65 -7.05
C LYS A 280 -35.21 -5.17 -6.95
N LEU A 281 -34.06 -5.84 -6.91
CA LEU A 281 -33.99 -7.30 -6.80
C LEU A 281 -34.45 -7.80 -5.42
N LEU A 282 -34.10 -7.07 -4.35
CA LEU A 282 -34.55 -7.37 -2.98
C LEU A 282 -36.04 -7.04 -2.80
N GLY A 283 -36.53 -6.00 -3.47
CA GLY A 283 -37.96 -5.65 -3.50
C GLY A 283 -38.55 -5.47 -2.10
N ALA A 284 -39.65 -6.16 -1.81
CA ALA A 284 -40.33 -6.10 -0.53
C ALA A 284 -39.57 -6.80 0.63
N GLU A 285 -38.57 -7.62 0.31
CA GLU A 285 -37.74 -8.28 1.32
C GLU A 285 -36.56 -7.42 1.77
N ALA A 286 -36.30 -6.29 1.11
CA ALA A 286 -35.31 -5.34 1.57
C ALA A 286 -35.68 -4.83 2.96
N THR A 287 -34.77 -4.99 3.91
CA THR A 287 -34.91 -4.41 5.24
C THR A 287 -34.97 -2.88 5.17
N HIS A 288 -35.47 -2.25 6.23
CA HIS A 288 -35.46 -0.80 6.34
C HIS A 288 -34.05 -0.23 6.16
N GLU A 289 -33.04 -0.89 6.70
CA GLU A 289 -31.65 -0.44 6.65
C GLU A 289 -31.05 -0.60 5.25
N GLU A 290 -31.29 -1.73 4.58
CA GLU A 290 -30.90 -1.93 3.18
C GLU A 290 -31.57 -0.91 2.26
N SER A 291 -32.86 -0.64 2.46
CA SER A 291 -33.59 0.37 1.71
C SER A 291 -33.01 1.77 1.91
N ARG A 292 -32.67 2.12 3.16
CA ARG A 292 -32.06 3.41 3.52
C ARG A 292 -30.68 3.57 2.90
N ILE A 293 -29.83 2.54 2.97
CA ILE A 293 -28.45 2.57 2.46
C ILE A 293 -28.46 2.55 0.93
N LEU A 294 -29.11 1.56 0.31
CA LEU A 294 -29.10 1.39 -1.15
C LEU A 294 -29.85 2.52 -1.86
N GLY A 295 -30.87 3.10 -1.21
CA GLY A 295 -31.62 4.25 -1.70
C GLY A 295 -30.88 5.58 -1.64
N ALA A 296 -29.81 5.69 -0.85
CA ALA A 296 -29.04 6.94 -0.70
C ALA A 296 -28.11 7.24 -1.90
N PHE A 297 -27.88 6.26 -2.77
CA PHE A 297 -26.96 6.39 -3.89
C PHE A 297 -27.51 7.27 -5.03
N GLN A 298 -26.75 8.28 -5.41
CA GLN A 298 -27.06 9.14 -6.55
C GLN A 298 -26.32 8.69 -7.82
N TYR A 299 -26.99 8.80 -8.97
CA TYR A 299 -26.46 8.40 -10.27
C TYR A 299 -26.62 9.52 -11.29
N VAL A 300 -25.67 9.61 -12.22
CA VAL A 300 -25.74 10.51 -13.38
C VAL A 300 -25.95 9.70 -14.63
N SER A 301 -26.96 10.04 -15.43
CA SER A 301 -27.15 9.43 -16.76
C SER A 301 -26.15 10.01 -17.76
N ARG A 302 -25.49 9.14 -18.52
CA ARG A 302 -24.63 9.49 -19.65
C ARG A 302 -25.33 9.12 -20.96
N THR A 303 -25.06 9.86 -22.03
CA THR A 303 -25.39 9.44 -23.40
C THR A 303 -24.11 9.45 -24.20
N LEU A 304 -23.75 8.31 -24.79
CA LEU A 304 -22.65 8.21 -25.74
C LEU A 304 -23.23 8.38 -27.15
N ASN A 305 -22.86 9.46 -27.82
CA ASN A 305 -23.25 9.70 -29.20
C ASN A 305 -22.12 9.24 -30.13
N LEU A 306 -22.33 8.13 -30.83
CA LEU A 306 -21.53 7.75 -31.99
C LEU A 306 -22.30 8.21 -33.25
N PRO A 307 -21.68 8.96 -34.17
CA PRO A 307 -22.32 9.29 -35.44
C PRO A 307 -22.77 8.00 -36.15
N GLY A 308 -24.07 7.81 -36.34
CA GLY A 308 -24.63 6.64 -37.04
C GLY A 308 -25.16 5.49 -36.18
N LEU A 309 -24.99 5.50 -34.85
CA LEU A 309 -25.57 4.50 -33.93
C LEU A 309 -26.12 5.20 -32.68
N PHE A 310 -27.45 5.40 -32.63
CA PHE A 310 -28.13 5.88 -31.43
C PHE A 310 -28.25 4.73 -30.43
N SER A 311 -27.56 4.84 -29.29
CA SER A 311 -27.78 3.95 -28.15
C SER A 311 -27.78 4.79 -26.86
N SER A 312 -28.96 4.99 -26.26
CA SER A 312 -29.13 5.65 -24.97
C SER A 312 -28.95 4.63 -23.84
N HIS A 313 -27.95 4.80 -22.98
CA HIS A 313 -27.71 3.88 -21.86
C HIS A 313 -27.34 4.65 -20.60
N ARG A 314 -27.98 4.34 -19.48
CA ARG A 314 -27.54 4.85 -18.17
C ARG A 314 -26.21 4.19 -17.81
N ILE A 315 -25.14 4.98 -17.81
CA ILE A 315 -23.83 4.59 -17.26
C ILE A 315 -23.71 5.28 -15.90
N PRO A 316 -23.31 4.60 -14.82
CA PRO A 316 -23.13 5.23 -13.52
C PRO A 316 -22.11 6.36 -13.61
N LEU A 317 -22.36 7.42 -12.84
CA LEU A 317 -21.26 8.16 -12.24
C LEU A 317 -20.50 7.12 -11.41
N MET A 318 -19.20 6.94 -11.66
CA MET A 318 -18.39 5.97 -10.94
C MET A 318 -18.12 6.48 -9.51
N PHE A 319 -19.18 6.56 -8.72
CA PHE A 319 -19.21 7.16 -7.40
C PHE A 319 -19.13 6.11 -6.28
N LEU A 320 -18.86 4.83 -6.58
CA LEU A 320 -18.57 3.86 -5.50
C LEU A 320 -17.82 2.57 -5.88
N ILE A 321 -17.20 2.45 -7.07
CA ILE A 321 -16.47 1.21 -7.42
C ILE A 321 -14.96 1.43 -7.66
N MET A 322 -14.49 2.66 -7.90
CA MET A 322 -13.06 2.97 -7.66
C MET A 322 -12.74 3.12 -6.16
N CYS A 323 -13.74 3.40 -5.33
CA CYS A 323 -13.62 3.44 -3.88
C CYS A 323 -13.35 2.06 -3.26
N CYS A 324 -13.73 0.96 -3.93
CA CYS A 324 -13.62 -0.38 -3.34
C CYS A 324 -12.37 -1.17 -3.79
N LEU A 325 -11.55 -0.67 -4.72
CA LEU A 325 -10.37 -1.41 -5.19
C LEU A 325 -9.10 -0.58 -5.33
N SER A 326 -9.10 0.70 -4.95
CA SER A 326 -8.06 1.57 -5.51
C SER A 326 -7.64 2.85 -4.76
N GLY A 327 -7.95 2.97 -3.47
CA GLY A 327 -7.53 4.15 -2.70
C GLY A 327 -8.30 4.41 -1.40
N ILE A 328 -9.17 3.48 -1.02
CA ILE A 328 -9.86 3.53 0.26
C ILE A 328 -9.74 2.18 1.01
N GLN A 329 -8.53 1.60 0.99
CA GLN A 329 -8.19 0.52 1.93
C GLN A 329 -7.63 1.06 3.25
N ILE A 330 -7.14 2.30 3.30
CA ILE A 330 -6.65 2.91 4.54
C ILE A 330 -7.74 3.71 5.28
N PHE A 331 -8.71 4.33 4.58
CA PHE A 331 -9.68 5.24 5.20
C PHE A 331 -11.07 4.61 5.50
N LEU A 332 -11.60 3.70 4.67
CA LEU A 332 -12.90 3.03 4.94
C LEU A 332 -12.75 1.85 5.90
N PHE A 333 -11.58 1.20 5.98
CA PHE A 333 -11.30 0.28 7.09
C PHE A 333 -11.18 1.04 8.41
N ARG A 334 -10.62 2.26 8.43
CA ARG A 334 -10.63 3.12 9.62
C ARG A 334 -12.02 3.63 9.99
N LEU A 335 -12.88 3.99 9.03
CA LEU A 335 -14.24 4.47 9.32
C LEU A 335 -15.21 3.31 9.67
N ALA A 336 -15.11 2.16 9.00
CA ALA A 336 -15.90 0.97 9.31
C ALA A 336 -15.41 0.30 10.60
N ALA A 337 -14.10 0.29 10.90
CA ALA A 337 -13.58 -0.19 12.18
C ALA A 337 -13.80 0.80 13.32
N SER A 338 -13.75 2.12 13.07
CA SER A 338 -14.13 3.15 14.05
C SER A 338 -15.63 3.06 14.37
N LYS A 339 -16.49 2.91 13.35
CA LYS A 339 -17.94 2.76 13.54
C LYS A 339 -18.33 1.40 14.13
N ALA A 340 -17.69 0.30 13.73
CA ALA A 340 -17.85 -1.01 14.35
C ALA A 340 -17.29 -1.06 15.78
N SER A 341 -16.26 -0.27 16.08
CA SER A 341 -15.70 -0.08 17.43
C SER A 341 -16.57 0.82 18.31
N LEU A 342 -17.28 1.79 17.72
CA LEU A 342 -18.19 2.70 18.43
C LEU A 342 -19.58 2.08 18.65
N GLU A 343 -19.99 1.13 17.80
CA GLU A 343 -21.30 0.46 17.84
C GLU A 343 -21.24 -1.01 18.30
N LEU A 344 -20.08 -1.50 18.76
CA LEU A 344 -19.87 -2.90 19.16
C LEU A 344 -20.86 -3.35 20.26
N ASP A 345 -21.21 -2.45 21.18
CA ASP A 345 -22.18 -2.70 22.25
C ASP A 345 -23.64 -2.77 21.76
N GLN A 346 -23.95 -2.21 20.58
CA GLN A 346 -25.30 -2.24 19.99
C GLN A 346 -25.52 -3.44 19.05
N ILE A 347 -24.45 -4.14 18.67
CA ILE A 347 -24.51 -5.29 17.76
C ILE A 347 -24.84 -6.60 18.53
N GLN A 348 -24.76 -6.60 19.87
CA GLN A 348 -25.27 -7.72 20.67
C GLN A 348 -26.79 -7.61 20.93
N GLY A 349 -27.59 -8.14 19.99
CA GLY A 349 -29.05 -8.05 20.01
C GLY A 349 -29.81 -9.27 19.50
N LYS A 350 -29.60 -10.44 20.12
CA LYS A 350 -30.53 -11.59 20.29
C LYS A 350 -31.19 -12.25 19.05
N ARG A 351 -30.71 -13.46 18.73
CA ARG A 351 -31.51 -14.71 18.81
C ARG A 351 -30.62 -15.90 19.23
N GLY A 352 -30.89 -16.44 20.43
CA GLY A 352 -30.78 -17.89 20.72
C GLY A 352 -29.46 -18.47 21.26
N SER A 353 -29.17 -18.20 22.55
CA SER A 353 -28.56 -19.09 23.56
C SER A 353 -27.55 -20.19 23.15
N GLY A 354 -26.30 -19.98 23.56
CA GLY A 354 -25.28 -21.02 23.66
C GLY A 354 -23.91 -20.45 24.04
N PHE A 355 -23.77 -19.82 25.21
CA PHE A 355 -22.46 -19.62 25.83
C PHE A 355 -22.11 -20.90 26.58
N HIS A 356 -21.04 -21.57 26.14
CA HIS A 356 -20.09 -22.29 27.00
C HIS A 356 -18.75 -22.42 26.26
N GLU A 357 -17.70 -22.01 26.98
CA GLU A 357 -16.28 -22.33 26.88
C GLU A 357 -15.82 -23.26 25.74
N ASP A 358 -14.99 -22.74 24.82
CA ASP A 358 -13.72 -23.35 24.40
C ASP A 358 -13.05 -22.51 23.29
N GLY A 359 -11.74 -22.28 23.42
CA GLY A 359 -10.93 -21.36 22.61
C GLY A 359 -10.75 -21.78 21.14
N PHE A 360 -10.57 -20.78 20.27
CA PHE A 360 -10.15 -21.00 18.88
C PHE A 360 -8.68 -21.46 18.84
N LYS A 361 -8.46 -22.73 18.53
CA LYS A 361 -7.19 -23.26 18.01
C LYS A 361 -7.17 -23.16 16.49
N ILE A 362 -6.07 -22.67 15.93
CA ILE A 362 -5.74 -22.72 14.50
C ILE A 362 -4.60 -23.73 14.35
N ASP A 363 -4.78 -24.80 13.59
CA ASP A 363 -3.76 -25.81 13.29
C ASP A 363 -2.86 -25.37 12.10
N PRO A 364 -1.53 -25.62 12.13
CA PRO A 364 -0.60 -25.24 11.08
C PRO A 364 -0.52 -26.29 9.95
N LEU A 365 -0.58 -25.82 8.69
CA LEU A 365 -0.50 -26.65 7.48
C LEU A 365 0.98 -26.93 7.11
N THR A 366 1.45 -28.13 7.39
CA THR A 366 2.76 -28.68 6.99
C THR A 366 2.71 -29.33 5.60
N ASN A 367 3.37 -28.79 4.56
CA ASN A 367 4.21 -29.53 3.58
C ASN A 367 4.83 -28.60 2.49
N PRO A 368 6.17 -28.54 2.28
CA PRO A 368 6.80 -27.73 1.23
C PRO A 368 7.20 -28.57 0.00
N LYS A 369 6.91 -28.09 -1.22
CA LYS A 369 7.61 -28.55 -2.43
C LYS A 369 8.24 -27.36 -3.16
N GLN A 370 9.57 -27.41 -3.28
CA GLN A 370 10.44 -26.43 -3.93
C GLN A 370 10.04 -26.22 -5.41
N MET A 371 9.95 -24.95 -5.83
CA MET A 371 9.80 -24.53 -7.23
C MET A 371 10.96 -23.61 -7.60
N VAL A 372 11.63 -23.90 -8.72
CA VAL A 372 12.75 -23.12 -9.28
C VAL A 372 12.17 -22.07 -10.25
N LEU A 373 12.58 -20.79 -10.10
CA LEU A 373 12.06 -19.66 -10.88
C LEU A 373 12.58 -19.62 -12.34
N SER A 374 11.75 -19.03 -13.22
CA SER A 374 11.96 -18.88 -14.66
C SER A 374 12.37 -17.45 -15.08
N TRP A 375 12.95 -17.30 -16.27
CA TRP A 375 13.51 -16.05 -16.81
C TRP A 375 12.53 -14.87 -16.93
N THR A 376 11.22 -15.13 -16.96
CA THR A 376 10.16 -14.11 -17.00
C THR A 376 9.96 -13.41 -15.66
N GLU A 377 10.18 -14.10 -14.54
CA GLU A 377 10.03 -13.55 -13.18
C GLU A 377 11.21 -12.62 -12.81
N THR A 378 12.41 -12.90 -13.33
CA THR A 378 13.57 -12.00 -13.21
C THR A 378 13.36 -10.67 -13.98
N GLY A 379 12.58 -10.70 -15.06
CA GLY A 379 12.26 -9.51 -15.87
C GLY A 379 11.24 -8.56 -15.21
N ALA A 380 10.22 -9.11 -14.54
CA ALA A 380 9.22 -8.32 -13.81
C ALA A 380 9.83 -7.60 -12.59
N ARG A 381 10.72 -8.28 -11.86
CA ARG A 381 11.49 -7.70 -10.74
C ARG A 381 12.32 -6.49 -11.14
N LEU A 382 12.92 -6.51 -12.34
CA LEU A 382 13.72 -5.40 -12.86
C LEU A 382 12.88 -4.15 -13.20
N LEU A 383 11.60 -4.34 -13.52
CA LEU A 383 10.68 -3.26 -13.89
C LEU A 383 10.06 -2.58 -12.64
N VAL A 384 9.74 -3.37 -11.61
CA VAL A 384 9.23 -2.92 -10.31
C VAL A 384 10.30 -2.15 -9.51
N LEU A 385 11.55 -2.63 -9.51
CA LEU A 385 12.68 -1.91 -8.89
C LEU A 385 12.96 -0.56 -9.54
N ARG A 386 12.69 -0.42 -10.85
CA ARG A 386 12.80 0.85 -11.58
C ARG A 386 11.68 1.83 -11.22
N PHE A 387 10.51 1.31 -10.86
CA PHE A 387 9.33 2.08 -10.48
C PHE A 387 9.43 2.60 -9.03
N LEU A 388 9.93 1.78 -8.09
CA LEU A 388 10.15 2.19 -6.69
C LEU A 388 11.25 3.25 -6.54
N LYS A 389 12.32 3.18 -7.36
CA LYS A 389 13.36 4.23 -7.42
C LYS A 389 12.82 5.63 -7.76
N GLN A 390 11.71 5.70 -8.50
CA GLN A 390 11.11 6.96 -8.94
C GLN A 390 10.13 7.54 -7.90
N TYR A 391 9.61 6.71 -7.00
CA TYR A 391 8.77 7.12 -5.86
C TYR A 391 9.61 7.66 -4.69
N ILE A 392 10.74 7.01 -4.40
CA ILE A 392 11.71 7.48 -3.38
C ILE A 392 12.29 8.85 -3.76
N SER A 393 12.53 9.09 -5.06
CA SER A 393 12.96 10.40 -5.60
C SER A 393 11.98 11.56 -5.32
N VAL A 394 10.70 11.29 -5.03
CA VAL A 394 9.69 12.31 -4.72
C VAL A 394 9.57 12.53 -3.21
N GLY A 395 9.82 11.50 -2.39
CA GLY A 395 10.05 11.66 -0.93
C GLY A 395 11.32 12.46 -0.62
N ASN A 396 12.32 12.41 -1.50
CA ASN A 396 13.58 13.17 -1.42
C ASN A 396 13.46 14.69 -1.67
N LEU A 397 12.25 15.23 -1.86
CA LEU A 397 12.03 16.68 -1.83
C LEU A 397 11.95 17.25 -0.40
N MET A 398 11.88 16.40 0.62
CA MET A 398 12.13 16.74 2.03
C MET A 398 13.55 16.31 2.39
N LYS A 399 14.51 17.24 2.37
CA LYS A 399 15.92 16.92 2.64
C LYS A 399 16.10 16.26 4.02
N ASN A 400 16.82 15.15 4.08
CA ASN A 400 17.14 14.39 5.32
C ASN A 400 18.24 15.11 6.14
N THR A 401 17.91 16.32 6.60
CA THR A 401 18.80 17.14 7.45
C THR A 401 18.82 16.59 8.88
N VAL A 402 19.94 16.76 9.59
CA VAL A 402 20.11 16.34 11.00
C VAL A 402 18.94 16.76 11.90
N ILE A 403 18.37 17.95 11.67
CA ILE A 403 17.25 18.49 12.46
C ILE A 403 15.95 17.72 12.20
N GLN A 404 15.67 17.33 10.96
CA GLN A 404 14.44 16.62 10.57
C GLN A 404 14.47 15.15 11.04
N THR A 405 15.61 14.47 10.88
CA THR A 405 15.79 13.08 11.34
C THR A 405 15.58 12.98 12.86
N ARG A 406 16.13 13.94 13.62
CA ARG A 406 15.92 14.04 15.07
C ARG A 406 14.45 14.25 15.45
N GLN A 407 13.71 15.04 14.70
CA GLN A 407 12.28 15.28 14.95
C GLN A 407 11.42 14.04 14.68
N ASN A 408 11.68 13.32 13.58
CA ASN A 408 10.95 12.10 13.22
C ASN A 408 11.17 10.97 14.25
N VAL A 409 12.41 10.76 14.69
CA VAL A 409 12.74 9.76 15.71
C VAL A 409 12.20 10.14 17.09
N SER A 410 12.23 11.43 17.47
CA SER A 410 11.63 11.89 18.75
C SER A 410 10.13 11.61 18.80
N GLN A 411 9.38 11.97 17.75
CA GLN A 411 7.92 11.83 17.74
C GLN A 411 7.42 10.37 17.81
N HIS A 412 8.18 9.39 17.28
CA HIS A 412 7.79 7.97 17.31
C HIS A 412 8.12 7.28 18.66
N TYR A 413 9.17 7.74 19.35
CA TYR A 413 9.68 7.12 20.59
C TYR A 413 9.44 7.95 21.86
N ASP A 414 8.73 9.09 21.78
CA ASP A 414 8.31 9.91 22.95
C ASP A 414 7.13 9.29 23.75
N LEU A 415 6.68 8.08 23.38
CA LEU A 415 5.88 7.22 24.26
C LEU A 415 6.76 6.69 25.40
N SER A 416 6.23 6.59 26.62
CA SER A 416 7.05 6.26 27.79
C SER A 416 7.71 4.87 27.67
N ASN A 417 8.92 4.72 28.20
CA ASN A 417 9.57 3.41 28.30
C ASN A 417 8.70 2.38 29.05
N ASP A 418 7.89 2.86 30.01
CA ASP A 418 6.92 2.04 30.73
C ASP A 418 5.90 1.43 29.78
N PHE A 419 5.43 2.16 28.78
CA PHE A 419 4.51 1.66 27.76
C PHE A 419 5.15 0.54 26.90
N PHE A 420 6.33 0.78 26.33
CA PHE A 420 7.02 -0.23 25.50
C PHE A 420 7.35 -1.50 26.29
N SER A 421 7.70 -1.36 27.58
CA SER A 421 8.01 -2.51 28.45
C SER A 421 6.83 -3.47 28.68
N LEU A 422 5.59 -3.06 28.38
CA LEU A 422 4.39 -3.88 28.57
C LEU A 422 4.19 -4.90 27.44
N PHE A 423 4.87 -4.76 26.31
CA PHE A 423 4.73 -5.68 25.18
C PHE A 423 6.03 -6.18 24.57
N LEU A 424 7.12 -5.41 24.67
CA LEU A 424 8.45 -5.88 24.30
C LEU A 424 8.99 -6.91 25.31
N ASP A 425 9.99 -7.68 24.91
CA ASP A 425 10.72 -8.55 25.82
C ASP A 425 11.68 -7.74 26.71
N LYS A 426 12.34 -8.41 27.67
CA LYS A 426 13.27 -7.75 28.63
C LYS A 426 14.48 -7.09 27.97
N SER A 427 14.80 -7.46 26.74
CA SER A 427 15.84 -6.79 25.98
C SER A 427 15.42 -5.36 25.60
N MET A 428 14.12 -5.04 25.54
CA MET A 428 13.54 -3.81 24.97
C MET A 428 13.92 -3.65 23.49
N THR A 429 13.97 -4.74 22.72
CA THR A 429 14.25 -4.67 21.28
C THR A 429 12.94 -4.48 20.50
N TYR A 430 12.77 -3.28 19.95
CA TYR A 430 11.67 -2.96 19.04
C TYR A 430 12.04 -3.22 17.58
N SER A 431 12.36 -4.47 17.29
CA SER A 431 12.55 -4.95 15.93
C SER A 431 12.34 -6.46 15.84
N SER A 432 12.42 -7.03 14.65
CA SER A 432 12.07 -8.44 14.42
C SER A 432 13.05 -9.38 15.12
N ALA A 433 12.51 -10.37 15.84
CA ALA A 433 13.29 -11.45 16.42
C ALA A 433 13.68 -12.48 15.36
N ILE A 434 14.64 -13.37 15.63
CA ILE A 434 14.96 -14.51 14.76
C ILE A 434 14.56 -15.78 15.50
N PHE A 435 13.46 -16.41 15.11
CA PHE A 435 12.95 -17.65 15.73
C PHE A 435 13.61 -18.89 15.13
N LYS A 436 13.93 -19.88 15.97
CA LYS A 436 14.42 -21.19 15.55
C LYS A 436 13.26 -22.12 15.16
N ASP A 437 12.17 -22.07 15.90
CA ASP A 437 10.96 -22.89 15.71
C ASP A 437 9.70 -22.15 16.21
N GLU A 438 8.55 -22.83 16.18
CA GLU A 438 7.22 -22.24 16.48
C GLU A 438 6.91 -22.03 17.94
N GLU A 439 7.58 -22.77 18.82
CA GLU A 439 7.27 -22.78 20.24
C GLU A 439 8.24 -21.91 21.05
N GLU A 440 9.21 -21.30 20.37
CA GLU A 440 10.25 -20.51 21.00
C GLU A 440 9.76 -19.16 21.51
N GLY A 441 10.19 -18.78 22.72
CA GLY A 441 9.84 -17.51 23.34
C GLY A 441 10.51 -16.30 22.68
N LEU A 442 9.82 -15.16 22.69
CA LEU A 442 10.30 -13.89 22.13
C LEU A 442 11.67 -13.47 22.67
N GLU A 443 11.94 -13.60 23.97
CA GLU A 443 13.21 -13.21 24.59
C GLU A 443 14.40 -14.02 24.03
N GLU A 444 14.23 -15.32 23.85
CA GLU A 444 15.28 -16.21 23.30
C GLU A 444 15.54 -15.91 21.83
N ALA A 445 14.48 -15.65 21.06
CA ALA A 445 14.56 -15.27 19.66
C ALA A 445 15.23 -13.90 19.45
N GLN A 446 14.98 -12.93 20.33
CA GLN A 446 15.62 -11.61 20.30
C GLN A 446 17.11 -11.69 20.67
N LEU A 447 17.45 -12.45 21.71
CA LEU A 447 18.84 -12.68 22.09
C LEU A 447 19.63 -13.36 20.97
N ARG A 448 19.03 -14.30 20.24
CA ARG A 448 19.66 -14.89 19.04
C ARG A 448 19.97 -13.82 18.00
N LYS A 449 19.02 -12.94 17.70
CA LYS A 449 19.20 -11.84 16.73
C LYS A 449 20.37 -10.93 17.13
N ILE A 450 20.44 -10.55 18.40
CA ILE A 450 21.46 -9.66 18.96
C ILE A 450 22.85 -10.31 18.92
N ASN A 451 22.95 -11.62 19.17
CA ASN A 451 24.23 -12.32 19.20
C ASN A 451 24.89 -12.48 17.82
N LEU A 452 24.10 -12.53 16.76
CA LEU A 452 24.59 -12.75 15.41
C LEU A 452 25.59 -11.66 14.92
N PRO A 453 25.32 -10.35 15.04
CA PRO A 453 26.28 -9.32 14.69
C PRO A 453 27.51 -9.29 15.61
N ILE A 454 27.37 -9.64 16.91
CA ILE A 454 28.51 -9.72 17.84
C ILE A 454 29.51 -10.78 17.38
N HIS A 455 29.03 -11.98 17.05
CA HIS A 455 29.88 -13.06 16.55
C HIS A 455 30.56 -12.70 15.24
N LYS A 456 29.84 -12.04 14.32
CA LYS A 456 30.39 -11.63 13.02
C LYS A 456 31.41 -10.50 13.15
N ALA A 457 31.19 -9.57 14.08
CA ALA A 457 32.14 -8.51 14.40
C ALA A 457 33.41 -9.06 15.03
N LYS A 458 33.43 -10.32 15.51
CA LYS A 458 34.59 -10.92 16.19
C LYS A 458 35.13 -10.01 17.29
N VAL A 459 34.21 -9.49 18.11
CA VAL A 459 34.56 -8.55 19.18
C VAL A 459 35.46 -9.26 20.20
N GLY A 460 36.66 -8.72 20.40
CA GLY A 460 37.62 -9.09 21.42
C GLY A 460 37.54 -8.17 22.63
N ARG A 461 38.22 -8.55 23.72
CA ARG A 461 38.25 -7.79 24.98
C ARG A 461 38.96 -6.44 24.87
N ASP A 462 39.94 -6.34 23.98
CA ASP A 462 40.76 -5.14 23.81
C ASP A 462 40.22 -4.20 22.72
N ASP A 463 39.15 -4.60 22.03
CA ASP A 463 38.52 -3.80 20.98
C ASP A 463 37.73 -2.61 21.55
N GLU A 464 37.65 -1.53 20.78
CA GLU A 464 36.68 -0.44 20.97
C GLU A 464 35.56 -0.55 19.93
N VAL A 465 34.33 -0.73 20.43
CA VAL A 465 33.13 -0.96 19.61
C VAL A 465 32.29 0.30 19.52
N LEU A 466 31.88 0.67 18.30
CA LEU A 466 30.85 1.67 18.04
C LEU A 466 29.56 0.98 17.57
N GLU A 467 28.44 1.31 18.21
CA GLU A 467 27.10 0.96 17.73
C GLU A 467 26.38 2.21 17.21
N ILE A 468 25.98 2.16 15.94
CA ILE A 468 25.16 3.20 15.29
C ILE A 468 23.70 2.77 15.36
N GLY A 469 22.87 3.50 16.13
CA GLY A 469 21.47 3.15 16.35
C GLY A 469 21.27 2.25 17.57
N SER A 470 21.78 2.66 18.72
CA SER A 470 21.87 1.82 19.93
C SER A 470 20.56 1.45 20.63
N GLY A 471 19.44 2.05 20.23
CA GLY A 471 18.13 1.80 20.85
C GLY A 471 18.18 1.92 22.37
N TRP A 472 17.62 0.94 23.07
CA TRP A 472 17.63 0.85 24.53
C TRP A 472 18.90 0.19 25.12
N GLY A 473 19.95 -0.01 24.32
CA GLY A 473 21.25 -0.51 24.75
C GLY A 473 21.38 -2.03 24.87
N SER A 474 20.48 -2.81 24.27
CA SER A 474 20.44 -4.28 24.41
C SER A 474 21.70 -4.95 23.89
N LEU A 475 22.22 -4.50 22.73
CA LEU A 475 23.45 -5.00 22.15
C LEU A 475 24.67 -4.70 23.04
N ALA A 476 24.76 -3.47 23.56
CA ALA A 476 25.84 -3.06 24.47
C ALA A 476 25.93 -3.99 25.69
N MET A 477 24.79 -4.29 26.31
CA MET A 477 24.74 -5.20 27.46
C MET A 477 25.21 -6.61 27.10
N GLU A 478 24.85 -7.11 25.93
CA GLU A 478 25.22 -8.45 25.50
C GLU A 478 26.71 -8.55 25.10
N VAL A 479 27.25 -7.53 24.43
CA VAL A 479 28.69 -7.42 24.15
C VAL A 479 29.49 -7.40 25.46
N MET A 480 29.07 -6.62 26.46
CA MET A 480 29.77 -6.56 27.74
C MET A 480 29.80 -7.90 28.49
N LYS A 481 28.72 -8.69 28.43
CA LYS A 481 28.69 -10.02 29.05
C LYS A 481 29.71 -10.97 28.42
N GLN A 482 29.99 -10.82 27.13
CA GLN A 482 30.84 -11.73 26.38
C GLN A 482 32.31 -11.32 26.38
N THR A 483 32.61 -10.03 26.30
CA THR A 483 33.97 -9.54 26.03
C THR A 483 34.50 -8.59 27.09
N GLY A 484 33.65 -7.74 27.66
CA GLY A 484 34.05 -6.65 28.56
C GLY A 484 34.90 -5.57 27.88
N CYS A 485 34.74 -5.41 26.56
CA CYS A 485 35.48 -4.43 25.75
C CYS A 485 35.09 -2.98 26.06
N LYS A 486 35.62 -2.01 25.32
CA LYS A 486 35.07 -0.64 25.36
C LYS A 486 33.93 -0.51 24.37
N TYR A 487 32.88 0.21 24.75
CA TYR A 487 31.68 0.33 23.94
C TYR A 487 31.14 1.75 23.91
N THR A 488 30.84 2.24 22.71
CA THR A 488 30.16 3.51 22.47
C THR A 488 28.91 3.25 21.66
N GLY A 489 27.73 3.54 22.19
CA GLY A 489 26.48 3.52 21.43
C GLY A 489 25.99 4.92 21.12
N VAL A 490 25.43 5.15 19.93
CA VAL A 490 24.82 6.44 19.58
C VAL A 490 23.33 6.29 19.32
N THR A 491 22.55 7.27 19.76
CA THR A 491 21.10 7.34 19.51
C THR A 491 20.68 8.80 19.32
N GLN A 492 19.55 9.01 18.64
CA GLN A 492 18.91 10.32 18.50
C GLN A 492 17.74 10.53 19.50
N SER A 493 17.32 9.47 20.19
CA SER A 493 16.21 9.53 21.15
C SER A 493 16.70 9.78 22.58
N VAL A 494 16.16 10.82 23.21
CA VAL A 494 16.44 11.19 24.60
C VAL A 494 15.95 10.10 25.56
N GLU A 495 14.79 9.50 25.30
CA GLU A 495 14.20 8.47 26.18
C GLU A 495 14.94 7.14 26.10
N GLN A 496 15.39 6.75 24.90
CA GLN A 496 16.28 5.60 24.70
C GLN A 496 17.61 5.78 25.43
N LEU A 497 18.24 6.96 25.29
CA LEU A 497 19.48 7.30 25.98
C LEU A 497 19.32 7.19 27.50
N LYS A 498 18.29 7.81 28.08
CA LYS A 498 18.02 7.77 29.52
C LYS A 498 17.85 6.34 30.03
N TYR A 499 17.17 5.49 29.26
CA TYR A 499 16.96 4.09 29.62
C TYR A 499 18.25 3.28 29.53
N ALA A 500 18.99 3.42 28.44
CA ALA A 500 20.26 2.71 28.22
C ALA A 500 21.31 3.09 29.29
N GLN A 501 21.45 4.39 29.61
CA GLN A 501 22.32 4.87 30.68
C GLN A 501 21.93 4.31 32.06
N ARG A 502 20.62 4.22 32.34
CA ARG A 502 20.12 3.61 33.59
C ARG A 502 20.53 2.15 33.70
N ARG A 503 20.37 1.35 32.63
CA ARG A 503 20.78 -0.06 32.61
C ARG A 503 22.28 -0.24 32.83
N VAL A 504 23.09 0.60 32.21
CA VAL A 504 24.56 0.59 32.38
C VAL A 504 24.94 0.90 33.82
N LYS A 505 24.30 1.90 34.42
CA LYS A 505 24.52 2.28 35.81
C LYS A 505 24.10 1.18 36.80
N GLU A 506 22.93 0.60 36.60
CA GLU A 506 22.43 -0.51 37.42
C GLU A 506 23.33 -1.76 37.34
N ALA A 507 23.98 -1.97 36.18
CA ALA A 507 24.95 -3.04 35.99
C ALA A 507 26.39 -2.69 36.43
N GLY A 508 26.66 -1.44 36.83
CA GLY A 508 28.00 -0.97 37.20
C GLY A 508 29.00 -0.94 36.03
N LEU A 509 28.53 -0.67 34.81
CA LEU A 509 29.34 -0.72 33.58
C LEU A 509 29.69 0.67 33.02
N GLU A 510 29.50 1.74 33.80
CA GLU A 510 29.71 3.14 33.38
C GLU A 510 31.15 3.42 32.94
N ASP A 511 32.14 2.66 33.43
CA ASP A 511 33.55 2.76 33.02
C ASP A 511 33.85 2.12 31.65
N ARG A 512 32.90 1.37 31.08
CA ARG A 512 33.08 0.54 29.88
C ARG A 512 32.12 0.87 28.75
N ILE A 513 30.89 1.26 29.08
CA ILE A 513 29.87 1.65 28.10
C ILE A 513 29.61 3.16 28.18
N THR A 514 29.74 3.84 27.05
CA THR A 514 29.31 5.24 26.87
C THR A 514 28.17 5.31 25.86
N PHE A 515 27.13 6.10 26.15
CA PHE A 515 26.08 6.41 25.17
C PHE A 515 26.08 7.90 24.84
N LEU A 516 25.99 8.23 23.54
CA LEU A 516 25.96 9.60 23.03
C LEU A 516 24.60 9.90 22.38
N LEU A 517 24.10 11.11 22.64
CA LEU A 517 22.92 11.66 21.98
C LEU A 517 23.36 12.53 20.80
N CYS A 518 23.54 11.93 19.63
CA CYS A 518 23.96 12.63 18.43
C CYS A 518 23.50 11.90 17.16
N ASP A 519 23.55 12.61 16.05
CA ASP A 519 23.48 12.00 14.73
C ASP A 519 24.78 11.25 14.43
N TYR A 520 24.73 10.19 13.61
CA TYR A 520 25.92 9.42 13.26
C TYR A 520 26.96 10.26 12.48
N ARG A 521 26.51 11.32 11.79
CA ARG A 521 27.35 12.30 11.08
C ARG A 521 28.13 13.22 12.03
N GLU A 522 27.73 13.27 13.30
CA GLU A 522 28.30 14.15 14.33
C GLU A 522 29.14 13.38 15.36
N ILE A 523 29.37 12.08 15.13
CA ILE A 523 30.20 11.25 16.01
C ILE A 523 31.61 11.88 16.08
N PRO A 524 32.16 12.11 17.29
CA PRO A 524 33.49 12.67 17.44
C PRO A 524 34.53 11.86 16.65
N CYS A 525 35.46 12.55 15.99
CA CYS A 525 36.52 11.92 15.21
C CYS A 525 37.41 11.05 16.12
N HIS A 526 37.14 9.76 16.10
CA HIS A 526 37.79 8.71 16.87
C HIS A 526 37.73 7.41 16.06
N LYS A 527 38.76 6.57 16.18
CA LYS A 527 38.84 5.31 15.43
C LYS A 527 38.38 4.15 16.30
N TYR A 528 37.47 3.34 15.77
CA TYR A 528 36.90 2.17 16.42
C TYR A 528 37.39 0.88 15.74
N ASP A 529 37.71 -0.13 16.55
CA ASP A 529 38.11 -1.44 16.04
C ASP A 529 36.93 -2.18 15.43
N ARG A 530 35.72 -1.98 15.96
CA ARG A 530 34.49 -2.60 15.47
C ARG A 530 33.39 -1.56 15.34
N ILE A 531 32.67 -1.58 14.23
CA ILE A 531 31.44 -0.81 14.06
C ILE A 531 30.31 -1.80 13.84
N ILE A 532 29.20 -1.64 14.56
CA ILE A 532 27.98 -2.43 14.38
C ILE A 532 26.82 -1.47 14.10
N CYS A 533 26.06 -1.74 13.05
CA CYS A 533 24.84 -1.00 12.71
C CYS A 533 23.70 -2.02 12.55
N CYS A 534 22.66 -1.90 13.37
CA CYS A 534 21.51 -2.82 13.39
C CYS A 534 20.24 -2.07 12.98
N GLU A 535 19.65 -2.45 11.84
CA GLU A 535 18.31 -2.00 11.39
C GLU A 535 18.14 -0.46 11.40
N MET A 536 19.21 0.26 11.08
CA MET A 536 19.23 1.73 10.97
C MET A 536 19.49 2.19 9.52
N ILE A 537 20.03 1.32 8.66
CA ILE A 537 20.35 1.66 7.27
C ILE A 537 19.09 1.97 6.45
N GLU A 538 17.95 1.41 6.84
CA GLU A 538 16.61 1.67 6.33
C GLU A 538 16.22 3.15 6.47
N GLU A 539 16.63 3.79 7.57
CA GLU A 539 16.30 5.17 7.93
C GLU A 539 17.28 6.20 7.32
N VAL A 540 18.39 5.75 6.73
CA VAL A 540 19.39 6.64 6.10
C VAL A 540 18.85 7.22 4.78
N GLY A 541 18.10 6.42 4.03
CA GLY A 541 17.62 6.76 2.70
C GLY A 541 18.69 6.61 1.61
N HIS A 542 18.29 6.13 0.43
CA HIS A 542 19.23 5.73 -0.64
C HIS A 542 20.21 6.82 -1.09
N GLU A 543 19.81 8.10 -1.05
CA GLU A 543 20.64 9.22 -1.51
C GLU A 543 21.81 9.55 -0.56
N TYR A 544 21.77 9.08 0.69
CA TYR A 544 22.75 9.38 1.73
C TYR A 544 23.67 8.18 2.05
N MET A 545 23.57 7.10 1.29
CA MET A 545 24.37 5.88 1.52
C MET A 545 25.87 6.14 1.40
N ASP A 546 26.31 6.88 0.38
CA ASP A 546 27.74 7.20 0.18
C ASP A 546 28.30 8.02 1.36
N GLU A 547 27.51 8.97 1.88
CA GLU A 547 27.87 9.76 3.06
C GLU A 547 27.92 8.88 4.32
N PHE A 548 26.97 7.97 4.49
CA PHE A 548 26.94 7.02 5.60
C PHE A 548 28.15 6.09 5.61
N PHE A 549 28.48 5.47 4.47
CA PHE A 549 29.66 4.61 4.36
C PHE A 549 30.96 5.41 4.50
N GLY A 550 31.01 6.63 3.97
CA GLY A 550 32.15 7.54 4.18
C GLY A 550 32.35 7.90 5.65
N CYS A 551 31.27 8.15 6.40
CA CYS A 551 31.34 8.34 7.85
C CYS A 551 31.86 7.08 8.54
N CYS A 552 31.32 5.91 8.22
CA CYS A 552 31.76 4.65 8.82
C CYS A 552 33.25 4.36 8.54
N GLU A 553 33.71 4.55 7.30
CA GLU A 553 35.13 4.41 6.93
C GLU A 553 36.02 5.41 7.70
N SER A 554 35.55 6.65 7.84
CA SER A 554 36.27 7.68 8.61
C SER A 554 36.40 7.33 10.10
N LEU A 555 35.48 6.54 10.64
CA LEU A 555 35.46 6.09 12.03
C LEU A 555 36.11 4.71 12.23
N LEU A 556 36.32 3.92 11.18
CA LEU A 556 36.87 2.57 11.28
C LEU A 556 38.40 2.57 11.36
N ALA A 557 38.98 1.82 12.30
CA ALA A 557 40.42 1.62 12.43
C ALA A 557 41.01 0.86 11.23
N GLU A 558 42.34 0.88 11.08
CA GLU A 558 43.05 0.33 9.91
C GLU A 558 42.89 -1.19 9.73
N ASP A 559 42.57 -1.94 10.78
CA ASP A 559 42.23 -3.38 10.75
C ASP A 559 40.81 -3.65 11.30
N GLY A 560 39.95 -2.63 11.24
CA GLY A 560 38.62 -2.66 11.83
C GLY A 560 37.63 -3.52 11.05
N ILE A 561 36.59 -3.98 11.75
CA ILE A 561 35.47 -4.74 11.16
C ILE A 561 34.19 -3.94 11.31
N PHE A 562 33.53 -3.67 10.20
CA PHE A 562 32.20 -3.08 10.17
C PHE A 562 31.15 -4.15 9.84
N VAL A 563 30.15 -4.27 10.72
CA VAL A 563 29.01 -5.17 10.59
C VAL A 563 27.73 -4.39 10.41
N ILE A 564 27.03 -4.63 9.31
CA ILE A 564 25.67 -4.14 9.11
C ILE A 564 24.72 -5.33 9.21
N GLN A 565 23.84 -5.29 10.20
CA GLN A 565 22.65 -6.13 10.26
C GLN A 565 21.50 -5.33 9.65
N HIS A 566 21.09 -5.72 8.45
CA HIS A 566 19.89 -5.24 7.78
C HIS A 566 18.91 -6.39 7.64
N VAL A 567 17.62 -6.06 7.59
CA VAL A 567 16.60 -7.09 7.67
C VAL A 567 15.75 -7.14 6.40
N GLU A 568 15.77 -8.31 5.75
CA GLU A 568 15.03 -8.62 4.53
C GLU A 568 14.34 -10.00 4.75
N ASN A 569 13.07 -10.19 4.34
CA ASN A 569 12.20 -11.38 4.56
C ASN A 569 12.25 -12.02 5.95
N ILE A 570 11.89 -11.19 6.89
CA ILE A 570 11.44 -11.63 8.19
C ILE A 570 9.97 -12.01 8.17
N GLY A 571 9.24 -12.13 7.05
CA GLY A 571 7.78 -12.27 7.06
C GLY A 571 7.28 -13.26 8.12
N HIS A 572 7.85 -14.47 8.17
CA HIS A 572 7.50 -15.47 9.19
C HIS A 572 7.99 -15.13 10.62
N HIS A 573 9.19 -14.55 10.78
CA HIS A 573 9.74 -14.17 12.08
C HIS A 573 9.11 -12.88 12.65
N TYR A 574 8.83 -11.91 11.79
CA TYR A 574 8.22 -10.64 12.15
C TYR A 574 6.75 -10.82 12.44
N TYR A 575 6.06 -11.63 11.64
CA TYR A 575 4.71 -12.10 11.96
C TYR A 575 4.67 -12.60 13.41
N ARG A 576 5.56 -13.53 13.78
CA ARG A 576 5.62 -14.05 15.15
C ARG A 576 5.95 -12.98 16.18
N THR A 577 6.93 -12.13 15.89
CA THR A 577 7.29 -11.02 16.77
C THR A 577 6.08 -10.12 17.05
N LEU A 578 5.32 -9.76 16.01
CA LEU A 578 4.13 -8.92 16.09
C LEU A 578 2.97 -9.62 16.83
N ILE A 579 2.80 -10.93 16.64
CA ILE A 579 1.82 -11.72 17.41
C ILE A 579 2.21 -11.76 18.90
N HIS A 580 3.48 -12.01 19.23
CA HIS A 580 3.95 -11.96 20.62
C HIS A 580 3.76 -10.57 21.23
N TRP A 581 4.08 -9.50 20.50
CA TRP A 581 3.84 -8.13 20.95
C TRP A 581 2.35 -7.87 21.18
N ARG A 582 1.47 -8.28 20.26
CA ARG A 582 0.02 -8.18 20.46
C ARG A 582 -0.43 -8.91 21.71
N ASP A 583 -0.03 -10.17 21.88
CA ASP A 583 -0.50 -10.99 22.98
C ASP A 583 -0.02 -10.42 24.33
N ASN A 584 1.24 -9.96 24.41
CA ASN A 584 1.77 -9.28 25.59
C ASN A 584 1.04 -7.95 25.85
N PHE A 585 0.79 -7.16 24.81
CA PHE A 585 0.07 -5.89 24.88
C PHE A 585 -1.34 -6.09 25.45
N MET A 586 -2.08 -7.07 24.92
CA MET A 586 -3.43 -7.38 25.37
C MET A 586 -3.45 -8.00 26.77
N ALA A 587 -2.46 -8.82 27.14
CA ALA A 587 -2.32 -9.33 28.50
C ALA A 587 -2.03 -8.22 29.53
N ASN A 588 -1.45 -7.10 29.10
CA ASN A 588 -1.14 -5.95 29.95
C ASN A 588 -2.10 -4.76 29.75
N LYS A 589 -3.26 -4.98 29.12
CA LYS A 589 -4.27 -3.95 28.81
C LYS A 589 -4.58 -3.03 30.00
N ASP A 590 -4.84 -3.60 31.18
CA ASP A 590 -5.18 -2.82 32.38
C ASP A 590 -4.05 -1.90 32.85
N LYS A 591 -2.79 -2.33 32.67
CA LYS A 591 -1.61 -1.51 32.99
C LYS A 591 -1.44 -0.38 31.98
N ILE A 592 -1.74 -0.63 30.71
CA ILE A 592 -1.72 0.39 29.65
C ILE A 592 -2.78 1.46 29.94
N LEU A 593 -4.00 1.06 30.33
CA LEU A 593 -5.04 1.99 30.79
C LEU A 593 -4.58 2.81 32.01
N ALA A 594 -3.89 2.18 32.96
CA ALA A 594 -3.38 2.85 34.15
C ALA A 594 -2.26 3.88 33.84
N LEU A 595 -1.58 3.78 32.69
CA LEU A 595 -0.63 4.79 32.22
C LEU A 595 -1.33 6.04 31.63
N GLY A 596 -2.66 6.05 31.55
CA GLY A 596 -3.46 7.18 31.06
C GLY A 596 -3.88 7.06 29.59
N PHE A 597 -3.61 5.93 28.93
CA PHE A 597 -4.10 5.65 27.58
C PHE A 597 -5.56 5.20 27.62
N ASP A 598 -6.31 5.47 26.55
CA ASP A 598 -7.72 5.12 26.46
C ASP A 598 -7.96 3.83 25.64
N GLU A 599 -9.20 3.34 25.68
CA GLU A 599 -9.63 2.16 24.91
C GLU A 599 -9.48 2.35 23.39
N LYS A 600 -9.50 3.60 22.89
CA LYS A 600 -9.29 3.90 21.47
C LYS A 600 -7.83 3.67 21.08
N PHE A 601 -6.90 4.09 21.92
CA PHE A 601 -5.47 3.87 21.75
C PHE A 601 -5.13 2.38 21.73
N ILE A 602 -5.70 1.60 22.65
CA ILE A 602 -5.51 0.14 22.73
C ILE A 602 -5.98 -0.55 21.44
N ARG A 603 -7.18 -0.23 20.94
CA ARG A 603 -7.69 -0.80 19.68
C ARG A 603 -6.85 -0.40 18.47
N THR A 604 -6.28 0.81 18.48
CA THR A 604 -5.41 1.29 17.40
C THR A 604 -4.12 0.48 17.34
N TRP A 605 -3.51 0.20 18.50
CA TRP A 605 -2.29 -0.61 18.60
C TRP A 605 -2.53 -2.10 18.34
N GLU A 606 -3.63 -2.66 18.84
CA GLU A 606 -4.00 -4.04 18.51
C GLU A 606 -4.22 -4.20 16.99
N TYR A 607 -4.90 -3.25 16.36
CA TYR A 607 -5.07 -3.22 14.91
C TYR A 607 -3.72 -3.09 14.19
N TYR A 608 -2.83 -2.21 14.64
CA TYR A 608 -1.49 -2.04 14.07
C TYR A 608 -0.72 -3.37 14.04
N PHE A 609 -0.67 -4.10 15.16
CA PHE A 609 0.03 -5.38 15.22
C PHE A 609 -0.58 -6.43 14.28
N ILE A 610 -1.92 -6.55 14.25
CA ILE A 610 -2.60 -7.53 13.39
C ILE A 610 -2.41 -7.18 11.91
N TYR A 611 -2.50 -5.89 11.56
CA TYR A 611 -2.31 -5.41 10.20
C TYR A 611 -0.89 -5.69 9.69
N CYS A 612 0.13 -5.31 10.45
CA CYS A 612 1.53 -5.58 10.08
C CYS A 612 1.82 -7.09 10.03
N ALA A 613 1.21 -7.88 10.91
CA ALA A 613 1.35 -9.34 10.90
C ALA A 613 0.72 -9.97 9.63
N ALA A 614 -0.46 -9.50 9.22
CA ALA A 614 -1.12 -9.97 8.01
C ALA A 614 -0.31 -9.63 6.75
N ASP A 615 0.27 -8.44 6.67
CA ASP A 615 1.16 -8.03 5.58
C ASP A 615 2.38 -8.96 5.47
N CYS A 616 2.99 -9.31 6.60
CA CYS A 616 4.10 -10.25 6.66
C CYS A 616 3.77 -11.66 6.13
N ILE A 617 2.52 -12.11 6.27
CA ILE A 617 2.04 -13.40 5.71
C ILE A 617 1.85 -13.29 4.20
N LEU A 618 1.27 -12.19 3.73
CA LEU A 618 0.95 -11.97 2.31
C LEU A 618 2.20 -11.73 1.46
N SER A 619 3.27 -11.17 2.05
CA SER A 619 4.56 -10.91 1.39
C SER A 619 5.59 -12.05 1.53
N SER A 620 5.19 -13.24 1.98
CA SER A 620 6.09 -14.34 2.41
C SER A 620 6.89 -15.05 1.31
N TRP A 621 6.96 -14.50 0.10
CA TRP A 621 7.84 -14.96 -0.97
C TRP A 621 8.58 -13.76 -1.58
N GLU A 622 9.75 -13.36 -1.04
CA GLU A 622 10.90 -12.91 -1.87
C GLU A 622 12.20 -12.33 -1.23
N HIS A 623 12.47 -12.31 0.08
CA HIS A 623 13.71 -11.63 0.59
C HIS A 623 14.50 -12.53 1.59
N GLN A 624 15.59 -12.12 2.27
CA GLN A 624 16.30 -12.92 3.33
C GLN A 624 17.12 -12.02 4.28
N VAL A 625 17.40 -12.43 5.54
CA VAL A 625 18.24 -11.65 6.47
C VAL A 625 19.70 -11.67 6.00
N GLY A 626 20.26 -10.50 5.70
CA GLY A 626 21.64 -10.35 5.23
C GLY A 626 22.52 -9.61 6.24
N ILE A 627 23.68 -10.16 6.56
CA ILE A 627 24.70 -9.45 7.34
C ILE A 627 25.92 -9.19 6.47
N TRP A 628 26.26 -7.90 6.35
CA TRP A 628 27.40 -7.44 5.57
C TRP A 628 28.59 -7.28 6.50
N LEU A 629 29.73 -7.82 6.07
CA LEU A 629 31.01 -7.74 6.75
C LEU A 629 31.97 -6.97 5.86
N LEU A 630 32.47 -5.84 6.37
CA LEU A 630 33.43 -4.97 5.68
C LEU A 630 34.69 -4.84 6.54
N ASN A 631 35.87 -4.88 5.91
CA ASN A 631 37.16 -4.72 6.56
C ASN A 631 37.97 -3.63 5.85
N SER A 632 38.69 -2.82 6.61
CA SER A 632 39.46 -1.64 6.17
C SER A 632 40.68 -1.94 5.28
N LYS A 633 41.24 -3.16 5.28
CA LYS A 633 42.43 -3.52 4.45
C LYS A 633 42.19 -4.58 3.38
N LEU A 634 41.00 -5.20 3.35
CA LEU A 634 40.64 -6.21 2.36
C LEU A 634 39.55 -5.63 1.46
N THR A 635 39.86 -5.45 0.18
CA THR A 635 38.86 -5.32 -0.88
C THR A 635 37.81 -6.42 -0.69
N SER A 636 36.64 -6.03 -0.17
CA SER A 636 35.39 -6.80 -0.10
C SER A 636 35.57 -8.33 -0.03
N SER A 637 36.27 -8.84 0.98
CA SER A 637 36.49 -10.28 1.11
C SER A 637 35.36 -10.96 1.89
N VAL A 638 34.66 -11.84 1.17
CA VAL A 638 33.79 -12.95 1.62
C VAL A 638 32.36 -12.58 2.08
N LEU A 639 31.44 -12.59 1.10
CA LEU A 639 30.06 -13.02 1.29
C LEU A 639 30.07 -14.48 1.81
N VAL A 640 29.82 -14.70 3.10
CA VAL A 640 29.45 -16.05 3.57
C VAL A 640 27.97 -16.23 3.29
N ARG A 641 27.70 -16.90 2.17
CA ARG A 641 26.36 -17.24 1.68
C ARG A 641 26.10 -18.71 2.01
N GLU A 642 25.39 -19.00 3.10
CA GLU A 642 24.78 -20.33 3.25
C GLU A 642 23.51 -20.37 2.38
N GLY A 643 23.63 -20.97 1.20
CA GLY A 643 22.47 -21.42 0.41
C GLY A 643 21.92 -20.46 -0.64
N THR A 644 22.29 -20.74 -1.91
CA THR A 644 21.59 -20.39 -3.18
C THR A 644 21.64 -18.96 -3.74
N TYR A 645 21.92 -18.89 -5.05
CA TYR A 645 22.48 -17.82 -5.90
C TYR A 645 21.54 -16.67 -6.33
N LEU A 646 22.12 -15.47 -6.47
CA LEU A 646 21.94 -14.48 -7.53
C LEU A 646 22.90 -13.29 -7.33
N SER A 647 23.24 -12.63 -8.44
CA SER A 647 24.23 -11.56 -8.64
C SER A 647 23.69 -10.15 -8.39
N LEU A 648 24.57 -9.23 -7.98
CA LEU A 648 24.33 -7.79 -8.05
C LEU A 648 25.47 -7.12 -8.82
N SER A 649 25.11 -6.44 -9.91
CA SER A 649 25.97 -5.45 -10.57
C SER A 649 25.70 -4.09 -9.94
N LEU A 650 26.73 -3.48 -9.36
CA LEU A 650 26.80 -2.04 -9.07
C LEU A 650 28.26 -1.71 -8.75
N CYS A 651 29.05 -1.40 -9.78
CA CYS A 651 30.29 -0.63 -9.66
C CYS A 651 30.67 -0.11 -11.06
N ASN A 652 29.99 0.94 -11.53
CA ASN A 652 30.48 1.74 -12.66
C ASN A 652 31.39 2.84 -12.09
N ASN A 653 32.63 2.48 -11.74
CA ASN A 653 33.84 3.35 -11.75
C ASN A 653 35.05 2.77 -10.98
N LEU A 654 35.28 1.46 -11.05
CA LEU A 654 36.61 0.89 -10.86
C LEU A 654 36.87 -0.03 -12.06
N GLN A 655 37.48 0.55 -13.09
CA GLN A 655 38.11 -0.24 -14.15
C GLN A 655 39.25 -1.06 -13.53
N GLU A 656 39.35 -2.30 -14.00
CA GLU A 656 40.49 -3.22 -13.94
C GLU A 656 40.49 -4.35 -12.88
N THR A 657 40.28 -5.56 -13.40
CA THR A 657 40.94 -6.85 -13.06
C THR A 657 40.18 -7.88 -12.20
N LEU A 658 39.71 -8.91 -12.92
CA LEU A 658 39.34 -10.30 -12.56
C LEU A 658 40.00 -10.91 -11.30
N VAL A 659 39.33 -11.91 -10.68
CA VAL A 659 39.66 -13.36 -10.77
C VAL A 659 38.49 -14.20 -10.20
N PHE A 660 37.99 -15.16 -10.98
CA PHE A 660 37.15 -16.26 -10.51
C PHE A 660 38.04 -17.38 -9.94
N MET A 661 37.83 -17.81 -8.69
CA MET A 661 38.33 -19.10 -8.21
C MET A 661 37.20 -19.89 -7.57
N TYR A 662 36.87 -21.02 -8.21
CA TYR A 662 36.12 -22.12 -7.65
C TYR A 662 37.01 -22.88 -6.67
N VAL A 663 36.51 -23.17 -5.46
CA VAL A 663 36.99 -24.32 -4.69
C VAL A 663 35.78 -25.04 -4.11
N VAL A 664 35.70 -26.32 -4.47
CA VAL A 664 34.79 -27.34 -3.99
C VAL A 664 35.30 -27.83 -2.65
N GLU A 665 34.43 -27.86 -1.63
CA GLU A 665 34.16 -29.02 -0.76
C GLU A 665 32.92 -28.78 0.10
#